data_AF-A0A2I2F8W4-F1
#
_entry.id   AF-A0A2I2F8W4-F1
#
_cell.length_a   1.000
_cell.length_b   1.000
_cell.length_c   1.000
_cell.angle_alpha   90.00
_cell.angle_beta   90.00
_cell.angle_gamma   90.00
#
_symmetry.space_group_name_H-M   'P 1'
#
loop_
_entity.id
_entity.type
_entity.pdbx_description
1 polymer ?
#
loop_
_entity_poly.entity_id
_entity_poly.type
_entity_poly.pdbx_seq_one_letter_code
_entity_poly.pdbx_strand_id
1 'polypeptide(L)'
;MHLFAHITSLPLPKMALWGITFFFQDVIVILLMRLATRRAPRRWVAALCALVIVPFSLGMTAMASANTSFFVTTGAEIHWRQVGTFHADAAAIATLLTGLAGFLITAAILVAAAWVLSRPIHRFVGGILHILGTPYRSIVGRVRARRQRYRPVQDPVRDEEEIPVEDYRDDKSDDGEDVPLQGSGEGPSRRYAGRDGRSGPAASEPAAWKQIVTWGGLFLLTALRFLRPSDTAFVFLAGTLPVTPFLHTERPSPVDTEGLPGIYPYLEDGNSLANPPAWSWLPAGQPAGFRDWWDRSNGTRQHYSPASDPLHIANLQLPVLEPLRESLKNGSVQIKHILFLKLESTRNDVFPLVKDSWLDKHIGRSWGGESPDEVKDRLGNLTRTASYLTGVDPGYGQAPDPRGRNYGGVSASNAFTTGTYTLKSVVGSLCGVTPLVADFNREYEYHIYQPCLAQVFGALGQLPDATRKPDDFRTWPWHSTWMQSVTDSYDNQDKLTPTMGYQDVLTKERINDPAAKHYPPKTREVNYYGFADTELHEYVRDAIDDAERNHERLFLTHLTGTSHHPWGLPRDDMFQELMKGSNDDFNRYLNTIGFVDTWLADVLEILQEKGVADETLIVMAGDHGLSLPNDGGVTPYDNPHIGNFHVPIVLAHPKLPPVRVDAPVTSDQIVPTVLDLLVESGSLGPEGTKATRDLRGQYEGQSMIRPLVPEKEHIQDWQFSVMNTGGSLIAVRSAAHPDYRLVIPLVDDLEWRFTHVGEDPAEEHPVKHFALVDMAASLERRFGKDAVDWLRDAAHVTEWWVTENWRRYGYSKENDKLADGYDPN
;
A
#
# COMPACT_ATOMS: atom_id res chain seq x y z
N MET A 1 -9.77 0.97 -20.81
CA MET A 1 -8.68 0.92 -19.82
C MET A 1 -9.14 0.14 -18.60
N HIS A 2 -10.14 0.61 -17.85
CA HIS A 2 -10.77 -0.13 -16.74
C HIS A 2 -10.98 -1.63 -16.99
N LEU A 3 -11.78 -1.98 -18.00
CA LEU A 3 -12.01 -3.40 -18.34
C LEU A 3 -10.77 -4.15 -18.85
N PHE A 4 -9.79 -3.43 -19.39
CA PHE A 4 -8.54 -4.01 -19.89
C PHE A 4 -7.58 -4.32 -18.73
N ALA A 5 -7.48 -3.43 -17.74
CA ALA A 5 -6.68 -3.63 -16.54
C ALA A 5 -7.09 -4.90 -15.77
N HIS A 6 -8.40 -5.22 -15.81
CA HIS A 6 -8.99 -6.35 -15.08
C HIS A 6 -9.45 -7.51 -15.99
N ILE A 7 -8.93 -7.61 -17.22
CA ILE A 7 -9.44 -8.57 -18.21
C ILE A 7 -9.22 -10.03 -17.81
N THR A 8 -8.17 -10.30 -17.03
CA THR A 8 -7.80 -11.64 -16.54
C THR A 8 -8.51 -12.05 -15.27
N SER A 9 -9.25 -11.13 -14.65
CA SER A 9 -9.71 -11.24 -13.25
C SER A 9 -11.15 -11.74 -13.14
N LEU A 10 -11.85 -11.74 -14.28
CA LEU A 10 -13.10 -12.49 -14.46
C LEU A 10 -12.87 -13.68 -15.40
N PRO A 11 -13.45 -14.85 -15.09
CA PRO A 11 -13.48 -15.97 -16.01
C PRO A 11 -14.04 -15.58 -17.39
N LEU A 12 -13.38 -16.05 -18.47
CA LEU A 12 -13.77 -15.76 -19.86
C LEU A 12 -15.28 -15.96 -20.16
N PRO A 13 -15.94 -17.03 -19.66
CA PRO A 13 -17.38 -17.20 -19.89
C PRO A 13 -18.25 -16.10 -19.25
N LYS A 14 -17.88 -15.62 -18.06
CA LYS A 14 -18.57 -14.52 -17.38
C LYS A 14 -18.37 -13.20 -18.13
N MET A 15 -17.14 -12.94 -18.57
CA MET A 15 -16.81 -11.76 -19.39
C MET A 15 -17.59 -11.77 -20.72
N ALA A 16 -17.69 -12.92 -21.39
CA ALA A 16 -18.43 -13.06 -22.65
C ALA A 16 -19.94 -12.84 -22.48
N LEU A 17 -20.53 -13.36 -21.39
CA LEU A 17 -21.97 -13.25 -21.13
C LEU A 17 -22.37 -11.85 -20.62
N TRP A 18 -21.62 -11.30 -19.68
CA TRP A 18 -22.00 -10.09 -18.94
C TRP A 18 -21.25 -8.84 -19.39
N GLY A 19 -20.16 -8.96 -20.16
CA GLY A 19 -19.28 -7.82 -20.49
C GLY A 19 -19.99 -6.63 -21.14
N ILE A 20 -21.03 -6.88 -21.94
CA ILE A 20 -21.82 -5.80 -22.56
C ILE A 20 -22.54 -4.93 -21.51
N THR A 21 -22.89 -5.49 -20.35
CA THR A 21 -23.58 -4.78 -19.27
C THR A 21 -22.70 -3.80 -18.51
N PHE A 22 -21.36 -3.92 -18.63
CA PHE A 22 -20.42 -3.00 -17.98
C PHE A 22 -20.53 -1.58 -18.55
N PHE A 23 -20.92 -1.45 -19.81
CA PHE A 23 -21.15 -0.15 -20.47
C PHE A 23 -22.54 0.46 -20.18
N PHE A 24 -23.36 -0.16 -19.33
CA PHE A 24 -24.73 0.30 -19.09
C PHE A 24 -24.78 1.74 -18.54
N GLN A 25 -23.93 2.04 -17.55
CA GLN A 25 -23.84 3.39 -16.97
C GLN A 25 -23.33 4.40 -18.01
N ASP A 26 -22.31 4.03 -18.79
CA ASP A 26 -21.77 4.89 -19.86
C ASP A 26 -22.83 5.24 -20.90
N VAL A 27 -23.65 4.27 -21.32
CA VAL A 27 -24.75 4.49 -22.26
C VAL A 27 -25.76 5.51 -21.69
N ILE A 28 -26.12 5.38 -20.41
CA ILE A 28 -27.02 6.34 -19.75
C ILE A 28 -26.41 7.74 -19.71
N VAL A 29 -25.15 7.86 -19.27
CA VAL A 29 -24.43 9.13 -19.17
C VAL A 29 -24.33 9.80 -20.56
N ILE A 30 -23.96 9.05 -21.60
CA ILE A 30 -23.89 9.54 -22.98
C ILE A 30 -25.25 10.06 -23.47
N LEU A 31 -26.35 9.33 -23.19
CA LEU A 31 -27.69 9.74 -23.59
C LEU A 31 -28.14 11.01 -22.84
N LEU A 32 -27.83 11.14 -21.55
CA LEU A 32 -28.12 12.33 -20.73
C LEU A 32 -27.33 13.55 -21.20
N MET A 33 -26.02 13.40 -21.43
CA MET A 33 -25.17 14.48 -21.95
C MET A 33 -25.60 14.90 -23.35
N ARG A 34 -26.01 13.94 -24.19
CA ARG A 34 -26.56 14.27 -25.52
C ARG A 34 -27.89 15.01 -25.44
N LEU A 35 -28.73 14.71 -24.44
CA LEU A 35 -29.98 15.43 -24.20
C LEU A 35 -29.70 16.87 -23.75
N ALA A 36 -28.75 17.07 -22.84
CA ALA A 36 -28.35 18.38 -22.33
C ALA A 36 -27.71 19.28 -23.40
N THR A 37 -27.01 18.70 -24.38
CA THR A 37 -26.41 19.43 -25.53
C THR A 37 -27.39 19.77 -26.65
N ARG A 38 -28.69 19.45 -26.52
CA ARG A 38 -29.70 19.85 -27.51
C ARG A 38 -29.95 21.36 -27.45
N ARG A 39 -30.24 21.95 -28.61
CA ARG A 39 -30.61 23.37 -28.71
C ARG A 39 -31.86 23.63 -27.88
N ALA A 40 -31.68 24.28 -26.73
CA ALA A 40 -32.79 24.61 -25.84
C ALA A 40 -33.60 25.79 -26.40
N PRO A 41 -34.94 25.75 -26.29
CA PRO A 41 -35.80 26.82 -26.80
C PRO A 41 -35.74 28.11 -25.96
N ARG A 42 -35.24 28.03 -24.71
CA ARG A 42 -35.13 29.16 -23.78
C ARG A 42 -33.67 29.34 -23.36
N ARG A 43 -33.18 30.59 -23.35
CA ARG A 43 -31.78 30.95 -23.01
C ARG A 43 -31.35 30.47 -21.62
N TRP A 44 -32.22 30.57 -20.62
CA TRP A 44 -31.90 30.12 -19.25
C TRP A 44 -31.73 28.60 -19.16
N VAL A 45 -32.45 27.82 -19.96
CA VAL A 45 -32.28 26.35 -20.03
C VAL A 45 -30.93 26.01 -20.66
N ALA A 46 -30.53 26.73 -21.71
CA ALA A 46 -29.20 26.57 -22.31
C ALA A 46 -28.08 26.93 -21.31
N ALA A 47 -28.26 27.99 -20.52
CA ALA A 47 -27.31 28.38 -19.47
C ALA A 47 -27.20 27.30 -18.38
N LEU A 48 -28.33 26.77 -17.88
CA LEU A 48 -28.32 25.66 -16.91
C LEU A 48 -27.65 24.40 -17.46
N CYS A 49 -27.94 24.03 -18.72
CA CYS A 49 -27.27 22.90 -19.35
C CYS A 49 -25.75 23.14 -19.47
N ALA A 50 -25.32 24.36 -19.82
CA ALA A 50 -23.89 24.69 -19.87
C ALA A 50 -23.20 24.59 -18.51
N LEU A 51 -23.87 25.02 -17.42
CA LEU A 51 -23.38 24.88 -16.04
C LEU A 51 -23.19 23.43 -15.60
N VAL A 52 -23.86 22.46 -16.23
CA VAL A 52 -23.66 21.03 -15.97
C VAL A 52 -22.62 20.44 -16.92
N ILE A 53 -22.73 20.71 -18.22
CA ILE A 53 -21.91 20.09 -19.27
C ILE A 53 -20.45 20.52 -19.16
N VAL A 54 -20.17 21.81 -18.90
CA VAL A 54 -18.80 22.33 -18.89
C VAL A 54 -18.00 21.72 -17.73
N PRO A 55 -18.46 21.79 -16.46
CA PRO A 55 -17.76 21.13 -15.37
C PRO A 55 -17.66 19.62 -15.55
N PHE A 56 -18.73 18.95 -16.02
CA PHE A 56 -18.70 17.52 -16.29
C PHE A 56 -17.64 17.15 -17.33
N SER A 57 -17.54 17.91 -18.43
CA SER A 57 -16.57 17.63 -19.50
C SER A 57 -15.14 17.89 -19.05
N LEU A 58 -14.91 18.95 -18.28
CA LEU A 58 -13.59 19.25 -17.69
C LEU A 58 -13.18 18.18 -16.68
N GLY A 59 -14.07 17.84 -15.74
CA GLY A 59 -13.84 16.80 -14.74
C GLY A 59 -13.58 15.45 -15.39
N MET A 60 -14.40 15.04 -16.37
CA MET A 60 -14.19 13.79 -17.11
C MET A 60 -12.86 13.75 -17.84
N THR A 61 -12.46 14.85 -18.47
CA THR A 61 -11.16 14.92 -19.17
C THR A 61 -10.02 14.82 -18.16
N ALA A 62 -10.10 15.52 -17.03
CA ALA A 62 -9.10 15.45 -15.97
C ALA A 62 -9.00 14.04 -15.37
N MET A 63 -10.11 13.45 -14.92
CA MET A 63 -10.13 12.11 -14.35
C MET A 63 -9.61 11.05 -15.33
N ALA A 64 -10.04 11.11 -16.60
CA ALA A 64 -9.59 10.14 -17.61
C ALA A 64 -8.09 10.30 -17.93
N SER A 65 -7.60 11.54 -17.98
CA SER A 65 -6.17 11.83 -18.19
C SER A 65 -5.33 11.36 -17.02
N ALA A 66 -5.78 11.62 -15.78
CA ALA A 66 -5.12 11.18 -14.56
C ALA A 66 -5.06 9.66 -14.51
N ASN A 67 -6.19 8.96 -14.70
CA ASN A 67 -6.24 7.51 -14.62
C ASN A 67 -5.37 6.85 -15.71
N THR A 68 -5.37 7.39 -16.93
CA THR A 68 -4.56 6.85 -18.03
C THR A 68 -3.08 7.12 -17.85
N SER A 69 -2.71 8.34 -17.43
CA SER A 69 -1.31 8.65 -17.13
C SER A 69 -0.80 7.79 -15.99
N PHE A 70 -1.58 7.65 -14.91
CA PHE A 70 -1.24 6.81 -13.77
C PHE A 70 -1.06 5.35 -14.21
N PHE A 71 -2.03 4.78 -14.94
CA PHE A 71 -1.93 3.41 -15.46
C PHE A 71 -0.71 3.16 -16.35
N VAL A 72 -0.34 4.11 -17.21
CA VAL A 72 0.86 3.98 -18.05
C VAL A 72 2.14 4.01 -17.23
N THR A 73 2.16 4.78 -16.14
CA THR A 73 3.33 4.93 -15.27
C THR A 73 3.45 3.80 -14.25
N THR A 74 2.35 3.39 -13.62
CA THR A 74 2.35 2.47 -12.47
C THR A 74 1.82 1.08 -12.81
N GLY A 75 1.14 0.91 -13.94
CA GLY A 75 0.41 -0.32 -14.27
C GLY A 75 -0.88 -0.51 -13.47
N ALA A 76 -1.23 0.41 -12.56
CA ALA A 76 -2.40 0.35 -11.69
C ALA A 76 -3.44 1.44 -12.03
N GLU A 77 -4.68 1.26 -11.62
CA GLU A 77 -5.72 2.28 -11.75
C GLU A 77 -5.86 3.10 -10.46
N ILE A 78 -6.31 4.35 -10.58
CA ILE A 78 -6.61 5.19 -9.42
C ILE A 78 -7.89 4.67 -8.75
N HIS A 79 -7.83 4.44 -7.43
CA HIS A 79 -8.98 4.07 -6.61
C HIS A 79 -9.93 5.26 -6.40
N TRP A 80 -10.72 5.59 -7.42
CA TRP A 80 -11.63 6.75 -7.41
C TRP A 80 -12.68 6.72 -6.29
N ARG A 81 -13.00 5.55 -5.73
CA ARG A 81 -13.88 5.41 -4.55
C ARG A 81 -13.24 5.91 -3.26
N GLN A 82 -11.91 5.97 -3.21
CA GLN A 82 -11.10 6.33 -2.04
C GLN A 82 -10.41 7.69 -2.20
N VAL A 83 -10.67 8.44 -3.28
CA VAL A 83 -10.05 9.75 -3.57
C VAL A 83 -10.25 10.79 -2.46
N GLY A 84 -11.21 10.59 -1.56
CA GLY A 84 -11.40 11.41 -0.36
C GLY A 84 -10.16 11.49 0.54
N THR A 85 -9.32 10.47 0.64
CA THR A 85 -8.12 10.46 1.52
C THR A 85 -6.83 10.89 0.79
N PHE A 86 -6.87 10.97 -0.54
CA PHE A 86 -5.70 11.18 -1.42
C PHE A 86 -4.94 12.50 -1.18
N HIS A 87 -5.59 13.51 -0.60
CA HIS A 87 -5.00 14.84 -0.42
C HIS A 87 -4.16 15.00 0.85
N ALA A 88 -4.17 14.01 1.75
CA ALA A 88 -3.40 14.05 3.00
C ALA A 88 -1.94 13.58 2.82
N ASP A 89 -1.60 12.91 1.72
CA ASP A 89 -0.29 12.32 1.49
C ASP A 89 0.63 13.19 0.62
N ALA A 90 1.71 13.71 1.25
CA ALA A 90 2.73 14.49 0.56
C ALA A 90 3.49 13.67 -0.51
N ALA A 91 3.64 12.35 -0.33
CA ALA A 91 4.26 11.45 -1.30
C ALA A 91 3.33 11.20 -2.49
N ALA A 92 2.03 11.00 -2.27
CA ALA A 92 1.02 10.97 -3.34
C ALA A 92 0.97 12.29 -4.12
N ILE A 93 1.05 13.45 -3.46
CA ILE A 93 1.11 14.76 -4.13
C ILE A 93 2.40 14.91 -4.94
N ALA A 94 3.56 14.53 -4.38
CA ALA A 94 4.84 14.56 -5.10
C ALA A 94 4.83 13.61 -6.31
N THR A 95 4.25 12.42 -6.17
CA THR A 95 4.07 11.44 -7.26
C THR A 95 3.08 11.94 -8.31
N LEU A 96 2.05 12.68 -7.90
CA LEU A 96 1.12 13.32 -8.83
C LEU A 96 1.81 14.46 -9.60
N LEU A 97 2.73 15.19 -8.96
CA LEU A 97 3.55 16.22 -9.60
C LEU A 97 4.56 15.64 -10.58
N THR A 98 5.18 14.48 -10.29
CA THR A 98 6.03 13.77 -11.27
C THR A 98 5.21 13.25 -12.45
N GLY A 99 3.94 12.87 -12.22
CA GLY A 99 2.98 12.45 -13.25
C GLY A 99 2.37 13.59 -14.09
N LEU A 100 2.61 14.87 -13.75
CA LEU A 100 1.95 16.01 -14.39
C LEU A 100 2.23 16.09 -15.90
N ALA A 101 3.44 15.77 -16.34
CA ALA A 101 3.79 15.76 -17.76
C ALA A 101 2.97 14.71 -18.53
N GLY A 102 2.87 13.49 -17.99
CA GLY A 102 2.04 12.42 -18.56
C GLY A 102 0.56 12.78 -18.60
N PHE A 103 0.06 13.42 -17.54
CA PHE A 103 -1.30 13.95 -17.46
C PHE A 103 -1.57 14.95 -18.58
N LEU A 104 -0.70 15.94 -18.78
CA LEU A 104 -0.88 16.99 -19.79
C LEU A 104 -0.82 16.42 -21.22
N ILE A 105 0.11 15.50 -21.50
CA ILE A 105 0.21 14.82 -22.79
C ILE A 105 -1.06 14.03 -23.07
N THR A 106 -1.52 13.25 -22.10
CA THR A 106 -2.75 12.44 -22.22
C THR A 106 -3.98 13.32 -22.44
N ALA A 107 -4.11 14.42 -21.68
CA ALA A 107 -5.18 15.38 -21.84
C ALA A 107 -5.20 15.99 -23.25
N ALA A 108 -4.05 16.36 -23.79
CA ALA A 108 -3.93 16.89 -25.16
C ALA A 108 -4.38 15.85 -26.21
N ILE A 109 -3.98 14.58 -26.06
CA ILE A 109 -4.39 13.48 -26.94
C ILE A 109 -5.91 13.27 -26.88
N LEU A 110 -6.49 13.21 -25.67
CA LEU A 110 -7.93 13.02 -25.48
C LEU A 110 -8.74 14.17 -26.09
N VAL A 111 -8.30 15.41 -25.91
CA VAL A 111 -8.95 16.59 -26.51
C VAL A 111 -8.86 16.56 -28.03
N ALA A 112 -7.71 16.21 -28.60
CA ALA A 112 -7.54 16.09 -30.06
C ALA A 112 -8.44 14.98 -30.64
N ALA A 113 -8.48 13.81 -29.98
CA ALA A 113 -9.36 12.72 -30.37
C ALA A 113 -10.84 13.11 -30.26
N ALA A 114 -11.23 13.78 -29.17
CA ALA A 114 -12.58 14.29 -28.98
C ALA A 114 -12.96 15.32 -30.06
N TRP A 115 -12.05 16.20 -30.47
CA TRP A 115 -12.29 17.17 -31.54
C TRP A 115 -12.64 16.48 -32.87
N VAL A 116 -11.89 15.44 -33.25
CA VAL A 116 -12.12 14.64 -34.47
C VAL A 116 -13.40 13.79 -34.37
N LEU A 117 -13.61 13.12 -33.24
CA LEU A 117 -14.70 12.16 -33.05
C LEU A 117 -16.04 12.79 -32.64
N SER A 118 -16.04 14.05 -32.17
CA SER A 118 -17.24 14.74 -31.68
C SER A 118 -18.37 14.74 -32.71
N ARG A 119 -18.08 15.10 -33.97
CA ARG A 119 -19.08 15.21 -35.04
C ARG A 119 -19.74 13.87 -35.38
N PRO A 120 -19.00 12.77 -35.68
CA PRO A 120 -19.63 11.48 -35.96
C PRO A 120 -20.38 10.92 -34.75
N ILE A 121 -19.82 10.99 -33.54
CA ILE A 121 -20.48 10.52 -32.31
C ILE A 121 -21.77 11.31 -32.06
N HIS A 122 -21.72 12.64 -32.16
CA HIS A 122 -22.87 13.51 -31.93
C HIS A 122 -24.03 13.23 -32.90
N ARG A 123 -23.73 12.91 -34.17
CA ARG A 123 -24.73 12.49 -35.17
C ARG A 123 -25.28 11.11 -34.85
N PHE A 124 -24.42 10.14 -34.51
CA PHE A 124 -24.81 8.77 -34.21
C PHE A 124 -25.74 8.68 -32.99
N VAL A 125 -25.31 9.22 -31.83
CA VAL A 125 -26.12 9.25 -30.60
C VAL A 125 -27.37 10.11 -30.80
N GLY A 126 -27.29 11.17 -31.59
CA GLY A 126 -28.45 11.96 -32.00
C GLY A 126 -29.49 11.14 -32.77
N GLY A 127 -29.04 10.24 -33.64
CA GLY A 127 -29.89 9.28 -34.36
C GLY A 127 -30.56 8.27 -33.43
N ILE A 128 -29.81 7.70 -32.47
CA ILE A 128 -30.34 6.80 -31.44
C ILE A 128 -31.45 7.50 -30.64
N LEU A 129 -31.19 8.70 -30.11
CA LEU A 129 -32.19 9.44 -29.35
C LEU A 129 -33.40 9.89 -30.20
N HIS A 130 -33.22 10.06 -31.52
CA HIS A 130 -34.34 10.32 -32.41
C HIS A 130 -35.27 9.10 -32.46
N ILE A 131 -34.72 7.90 -32.61
CA ILE A 131 -35.45 6.62 -32.61
C ILE A 131 -36.14 6.40 -31.25
N LEU A 132 -35.40 6.53 -30.13
CA LEU A 132 -35.96 6.36 -28.78
C LEU A 132 -37.06 7.38 -28.46
N GLY A 133 -36.99 8.59 -29.04
CA GLY A 133 -37.99 9.65 -28.86
C GLY A 133 -39.24 9.54 -29.75
N THR A 134 -39.28 8.61 -30.72
CA THR A 134 -40.44 8.41 -31.61
C THR A 134 -41.77 8.14 -30.88
N PRO A 135 -41.86 7.23 -29.88
CA PRO A 135 -43.11 7.02 -29.15
C PRO A 135 -43.56 8.26 -28.37
N TYR A 136 -42.62 8.98 -27.76
CA TYR A 136 -42.92 10.21 -27.00
C TYR A 136 -43.47 11.32 -27.91
N ARG A 137 -42.90 11.49 -29.12
CA ARG A 137 -43.39 12.46 -30.11
C ARG A 137 -44.79 12.12 -30.60
N SER A 138 -45.08 10.85 -30.82
CA SER A 138 -46.42 10.37 -31.19
C SER A 138 -47.44 10.62 -30.08
N ILE A 139 -47.05 10.46 -28.81
CA ILE A 139 -47.91 10.76 -27.65
C ILE A 139 -48.12 12.27 -27.49
N VAL A 140 -47.05 13.08 -27.48
CA VAL A 140 -47.13 14.55 -27.37
C VAL A 140 -47.90 15.15 -28.55
N GLY A 141 -47.74 14.62 -29.76
CA GLY A 141 -48.51 15.01 -30.94
C GLY A 141 -49.99 14.74 -30.77
N ARG A 142 -50.36 13.55 -30.25
CA ARG A 142 -51.76 13.22 -29.91
C ARG A 142 -52.33 14.11 -28.81
N VAL A 143 -51.55 14.43 -27.77
CA VAL A 143 -51.96 15.32 -26.66
C VAL A 143 -52.10 16.78 -27.14
N ARG A 144 -51.18 17.28 -27.97
CA ARG A 144 -51.27 18.62 -28.58
C ARG A 144 -52.43 18.73 -29.57
N ALA A 145 -52.68 17.72 -30.38
CA ALA A 145 -53.86 17.66 -31.25
C ALA A 145 -55.17 17.67 -30.45
N ARG A 146 -55.18 17.01 -29.27
CA ARG A 146 -56.32 17.04 -28.33
C ARG A 146 -56.51 18.42 -27.69
N ARG A 147 -55.42 19.13 -27.35
CA ARG A 147 -55.45 20.51 -26.81
C ARG A 147 -55.80 21.56 -27.86
N GLN A 148 -55.35 21.42 -29.11
CA GLN A 148 -55.66 22.35 -30.20
C GLN A 148 -57.12 22.25 -30.67
N ARG A 149 -57.78 21.10 -30.50
CA ARG A 149 -59.24 20.96 -30.69
C ARG A 149 -60.09 21.76 -29.68
N TYR A 150 -59.48 22.35 -28.63
CA TYR A 150 -60.18 23.11 -27.58
C TYR A 150 -59.90 24.62 -27.58
N ARG A 151 -59.23 25.18 -28.60
CA ARG A 151 -59.10 26.65 -28.75
C ARG A 151 -60.16 27.18 -29.74
N PRO A 152 -61.08 28.08 -29.31
CA PRO A 152 -61.97 28.74 -30.24
C PRO A 152 -61.20 29.77 -31.08
N VAL A 153 -61.55 29.84 -32.36
CA VAL A 153 -61.02 30.73 -33.38
C VAL A 153 -61.51 32.16 -33.11
N GLN A 154 -60.60 33.14 -33.10
CA GLN A 154 -60.94 34.56 -33.24
C GLN A 154 -60.20 35.12 -34.46
N ASP A 155 -60.98 35.78 -35.33
CA ASP A 155 -60.58 36.40 -36.60
C ASP A 155 -59.74 37.68 -36.42
N PRO A 156 -58.99 38.10 -37.47
CA PRO A 156 -57.92 39.09 -37.36
C PRO A 156 -58.43 40.52 -37.60
N VAL A 157 -57.98 41.47 -36.78
CA VAL A 157 -58.05 42.90 -37.08
C VAL A 157 -56.63 43.46 -37.19
N ARG A 158 -56.39 44.11 -38.33
CA ARG A 158 -55.23 44.91 -38.72
C ARG A 158 -54.96 46.00 -37.67
N ASP A 159 -53.68 46.22 -37.37
CA ASP A 159 -53.13 47.58 -37.25
C ASP A 159 -51.67 47.55 -37.72
N GLU A 160 -51.40 48.43 -38.68
CA GLU A 160 -50.10 48.75 -39.26
C GLU A 160 -49.38 49.72 -38.34
N GLU A 161 -48.09 49.49 -38.06
CA GLU A 161 -47.19 50.57 -37.64
C GLU A 161 -45.78 50.30 -38.19
N GLU A 162 -45.37 51.15 -39.12
CA GLU A 162 -44.05 51.25 -39.73
C GLU A 162 -43.22 52.36 -39.04
N ILE A 163 -41.97 52.01 -38.63
CA ILE A 163 -40.70 52.80 -38.75
C ILE A 163 -40.53 54.01 -37.78
N PRO A 164 -39.34 54.34 -37.14
CA PRO A 164 -37.96 54.52 -37.70
C PRO A 164 -36.76 53.97 -36.85
N VAL A 165 -35.62 53.51 -37.39
CA VAL A 165 -34.50 54.11 -38.19
C VAL A 165 -33.40 54.79 -37.32
N GLU A 166 -32.17 54.24 -37.41
CA GLU A 166 -30.82 54.82 -37.17
C GLU A 166 -30.38 55.04 -35.69
N ASP A 167 -29.12 54.91 -35.23
CA ASP A 167 -27.81 54.87 -35.89
C ASP A 167 -26.67 54.44 -34.89
N TYR A 168 -25.47 54.24 -35.45
CA TYR A 168 -24.10 54.21 -34.89
C TYR A 168 -23.33 52.89 -34.64
N ARG A 169 -22.43 52.69 -35.62
CA ARG A 169 -21.20 51.90 -35.76
C ARG A 169 -20.13 52.19 -34.70
N ASP A 170 -19.27 51.18 -34.47
CA ASP A 170 -17.79 51.22 -34.42
C ASP A 170 -17.31 49.83 -33.99
N ASP A 171 -16.22 49.21 -34.46
CA ASP A 171 -15.21 49.54 -35.45
C ASP A 171 -14.40 48.23 -35.70
N LYS A 172 -13.92 48.02 -36.94
CA LYS A 172 -12.70 47.27 -37.35
C LYS A 172 -12.53 45.77 -37.00
N SER A 173 -11.84 44.93 -37.79
CA SER A 173 -11.10 44.98 -39.07
C SER A 173 -10.70 43.52 -39.31
N ASP A 174 -10.99 42.93 -40.48
CA ASP A 174 -9.99 42.64 -41.55
C ASP A 174 -9.35 41.26 -41.24
N ASP A 175 -8.99 40.32 -42.13
CA ASP A 175 -8.77 40.16 -43.57
C ASP A 175 -8.54 38.61 -43.73
N GLY A 176 -8.72 37.88 -44.81
CA GLY A 176 -9.01 38.12 -46.21
C GLY A 176 -8.92 36.79 -46.97
N GLU A 177 -9.45 36.80 -48.19
CA GLU A 177 -9.23 35.90 -49.34
C GLU A 177 -10.44 35.09 -49.85
N ASP A 178 -11.20 35.78 -50.71
CA ASP A 178 -12.06 35.27 -51.77
C ASP A 178 -11.26 34.73 -52.98
N VAL A 179 -11.97 33.98 -53.85
CA VAL A 179 -11.97 34.02 -55.37
C VAL A 179 -11.97 32.59 -55.97
N PRO A 180 -12.72 32.26 -57.05
CA PRO A 180 -14.04 32.72 -57.50
C PRO A 180 -14.94 31.63 -58.16
N LEU A 181 -16.12 32.06 -58.59
CA LEU A 181 -17.10 31.42 -59.48
C LEU A 181 -16.55 30.87 -60.82
N GLN A 182 -17.20 29.81 -61.33
CA GLN A 182 -17.53 29.70 -62.77
C GLN A 182 -18.64 28.66 -63.02
N GLY A 183 -19.62 29.02 -63.88
CA GLY A 183 -20.55 28.04 -64.48
C GLY A 183 -21.97 28.54 -64.73
N SER A 184 -22.11 29.53 -65.62
CA SER A 184 -23.36 30.01 -66.21
C SER A 184 -24.05 28.97 -67.12
N GLY A 185 -25.38 29.05 -67.22
CA GLY A 185 -26.17 28.34 -68.24
C GLY A 185 -27.64 28.77 -68.19
N GLU A 186 -28.06 29.56 -69.18
CA GLU A 186 -29.34 30.25 -69.36
C GLU A 186 -30.54 29.30 -69.65
N GLY A 187 -31.76 29.80 -69.41
CA GLY A 187 -33.07 29.11 -69.48
C GLY A 187 -33.60 28.74 -70.89
N PRO A 188 -34.92 28.48 -71.08
CA PRO A 188 -35.94 29.50 -70.80
C PRO A 188 -37.36 29.03 -70.35
N SER A 189 -38.06 29.95 -69.67
CA SER A 189 -39.51 30.27 -69.66
C SER A 189 -40.61 29.17 -69.66
N ARG A 190 -41.44 29.19 -68.60
CA ARG A 190 -42.91 29.35 -68.71
C ARG A 190 -43.57 29.61 -67.34
N ARG A 191 -44.17 30.79 -67.17
CA ARG A 191 -45.17 31.12 -66.15
C ARG A 191 -46.55 30.65 -66.65
N TYR A 192 -47.25 29.82 -65.87
CA TYR A 192 -48.54 30.10 -65.21
C TYR A 192 -49.30 28.81 -64.85
N ALA A 193 -50.03 28.90 -63.73
CA ALA A 193 -51.16 28.08 -63.28
C ALA A 193 -50.87 26.80 -62.45
N GLY A 194 -50.75 27.02 -61.13
CA GLY A 194 -51.65 26.44 -60.13
C GLY A 194 -51.58 24.93 -59.84
N ARG A 195 -51.00 24.57 -58.69
CA ARG A 195 -51.69 23.71 -57.70
C ARG A 195 -50.94 23.68 -56.37
N ASP A 196 -51.72 23.67 -55.30
CA ASP A 196 -51.31 23.60 -53.90
C ASP A 196 -50.27 22.52 -53.61
N GLY A 197 -49.29 22.88 -52.78
CA GLY A 197 -48.22 21.97 -52.38
C GLY A 197 -47.32 22.54 -51.29
N ARG A 198 -47.89 23.07 -50.20
CA ARG A 198 -47.13 23.27 -48.95
C ARG A 198 -46.92 21.91 -48.29
N SER A 199 -45.90 21.18 -48.72
CA SER A 199 -45.29 20.12 -47.93
C SER A 199 -43.85 20.52 -47.61
N GLY A 200 -43.64 21.02 -46.38
CA GLY A 200 -42.30 21.02 -45.78
C GLY A 200 -41.78 19.58 -45.68
N PRO A 201 -40.47 19.36 -45.55
CA PRO A 201 -39.91 18.02 -45.61
C PRO A 201 -40.50 17.16 -44.48
N ALA A 202 -41.24 16.11 -44.85
CA ALA A 202 -41.64 15.06 -43.92
C ALA A 202 -40.36 14.44 -43.36
N ALA A 203 -40.18 14.49 -42.04
CA ALA A 203 -39.14 13.74 -41.37
C ALA A 203 -39.36 12.26 -41.71
N SER A 204 -38.50 11.68 -42.54
CA SER A 204 -38.58 10.27 -42.91
C SER A 204 -38.54 9.42 -41.64
N GLU A 205 -39.51 8.54 -41.48
CA GLU A 205 -39.49 7.61 -40.35
C GLU A 205 -38.20 6.77 -40.42
N PRO A 206 -37.50 6.58 -39.30
CA PRO A 206 -36.27 5.80 -39.29
C PRO A 206 -36.58 4.38 -39.78
N ALA A 207 -35.81 3.90 -40.74
CA ALA A 207 -35.98 2.58 -41.35
C ALA A 207 -36.18 1.48 -40.28
N ALA A 208 -37.14 0.57 -40.51
CA ALA A 208 -37.58 -0.42 -39.53
C ALA A 208 -36.41 -1.22 -38.90
N TRP A 209 -35.41 -1.60 -39.68
CA TRP A 209 -34.23 -2.30 -39.18
C TRP A 209 -33.43 -1.47 -38.16
N LYS A 210 -33.33 -0.14 -38.33
CA LYS A 210 -32.66 0.74 -37.35
C LYS A 210 -33.43 0.79 -36.04
N GLN A 211 -34.75 0.74 -36.10
CA GLN A 211 -35.60 0.68 -34.92
C GLN A 211 -35.44 -0.66 -34.19
N ILE A 212 -35.44 -1.78 -34.91
CA ILE A 212 -35.24 -3.13 -34.37
C ILE A 212 -33.87 -3.23 -33.69
N VAL A 213 -32.80 -2.78 -34.36
CA VAL A 213 -31.44 -2.82 -33.79
C VAL A 213 -31.33 -1.93 -32.54
N THR A 214 -31.88 -0.72 -32.57
CA THR A 214 -31.78 0.22 -31.44
C THR A 214 -32.59 -0.27 -30.23
N TRP A 215 -33.86 -0.61 -30.42
CA TRP A 215 -34.73 -1.07 -29.34
C TRP A 215 -34.36 -2.48 -28.87
N GLY A 216 -34.01 -3.38 -29.79
CA GLY A 216 -33.54 -4.72 -29.47
C GLY A 216 -32.21 -4.71 -28.71
N GLY A 217 -31.26 -3.87 -29.13
CA GLY A 217 -30.00 -3.68 -28.42
C GLY A 217 -30.17 -3.08 -27.03
N LEU A 218 -31.01 -2.03 -26.89
CA LEU A 218 -31.30 -1.43 -25.58
C LEU A 218 -32.06 -2.42 -24.68
N PHE A 219 -33.03 -3.17 -25.22
CA PHE A 219 -33.76 -4.20 -24.48
C PHE A 219 -32.82 -5.30 -24.00
N LEU A 220 -31.96 -5.83 -24.88
CA LEU A 220 -30.98 -6.85 -24.52
C LEU A 220 -30.03 -6.35 -23.44
N LEU A 221 -29.46 -5.16 -23.60
CA LEU A 221 -28.58 -4.55 -22.62
C LEU A 221 -29.28 -4.37 -21.26
N THR A 222 -30.53 -3.88 -21.26
CA THR A 222 -31.32 -3.67 -20.04
C THR A 222 -31.68 -5.01 -19.39
N ALA A 223 -32.13 -5.99 -20.17
CA ALA A 223 -32.47 -7.32 -19.68
C ALA A 223 -31.25 -8.02 -19.07
N LEU A 224 -30.11 -7.99 -19.76
CA LEU A 224 -28.86 -8.54 -19.23
C LEU A 224 -28.41 -7.80 -17.96
N ARG A 225 -28.58 -6.48 -17.86
CA ARG A 225 -28.26 -5.74 -16.63
C ARG A 225 -29.09 -6.20 -15.42
N PHE A 226 -30.36 -6.54 -15.61
CA PHE A 226 -31.26 -7.04 -14.55
C PHE A 226 -31.07 -8.53 -14.26
N LEU A 227 -30.64 -9.32 -15.24
CA LEU A 227 -30.34 -10.75 -15.07
C LEU A 227 -28.93 -10.99 -14.52
N ARG A 228 -28.03 -10.00 -14.61
CA ARG A 228 -26.67 -10.10 -14.11
C ARG A 228 -26.68 -10.32 -12.59
N PRO A 229 -25.89 -11.27 -12.07
CA PRO A 229 -25.73 -11.45 -10.63
C PRO A 229 -25.32 -10.15 -9.92
N SER A 230 -25.71 -10.02 -8.65
CA SER A 230 -25.41 -8.86 -7.81
C SER A 230 -24.00 -8.85 -7.22
N ASP A 231 -23.09 -9.65 -7.79
CA ASP A 231 -21.68 -9.74 -7.41
C ASP A 231 -21.00 -8.36 -7.46
N THR A 232 -20.24 -8.03 -6.41
CA THR A 232 -19.52 -6.76 -6.23
C THR A 232 -18.54 -6.52 -7.38
N ALA A 233 -17.93 -7.59 -7.92
CA ALA A 233 -17.05 -7.54 -9.09
C ALA A 233 -17.73 -6.92 -10.31
N PHE A 234 -18.99 -7.28 -10.56
CA PHE A 234 -19.75 -6.73 -11.69
C PHE A 234 -20.20 -5.30 -11.45
N VAL A 235 -20.39 -4.89 -10.18
CA VAL A 235 -20.71 -3.50 -9.84
C VAL A 235 -19.48 -2.62 -10.06
N PHE A 236 -18.30 -3.09 -9.62
CA PHE A 236 -17.03 -2.41 -9.84
C PHE A 236 -16.73 -2.24 -11.33
N LEU A 237 -16.72 -3.32 -12.10
CA LEU A 237 -16.41 -3.28 -13.55
C LEU A 237 -17.40 -2.48 -14.38
N ALA A 238 -18.63 -2.29 -13.88
CA ALA A 238 -19.65 -1.46 -14.52
C ALA A 238 -19.61 0.02 -14.08
N GLY A 239 -18.68 0.39 -13.18
CA GLY A 239 -18.54 1.74 -12.66
C GLY A 239 -18.06 2.69 -13.75
N THR A 240 -18.90 3.67 -14.11
CA THR A 240 -18.46 4.75 -15.00
C THR A 240 -17.70 5.81 -14.19
N LEU A 241 -16.57 6.26 -14.71
CA LEU A 241 -15.64 7.19 -14.06
C LEU A 241 -16.29 8.39 -13.32
N PRO A 242 -17.29 9.12 -13.87
CA PRO A 242 -17.88 10.27 -13.17
C PRO A 242 -18.81 9.87 -12.01
N VAL A 243 -19.21 8.60 -11.93
CA VAL A 243 -20.14 8.09 -10.92
C VAL A 243 -19.38 7.31 -9.85
N THR A 244 -18.26 6.68 -10.21
CA THR A 244 -17.44 5.84 -9.32
C THR A 244 -17.10 6.49 -7.97
N PRO A 245 -16.70 7.78 -7.88
CA PRO A 245 -16.42 8.43 -6.59
C PRO A 245 -17.60 8.49 -5.62
N PHE A 246 -18.83 8.32 -6.12
CA PHE A 246 -20.07 8.43 -5.33
C PHE A 246 -20.72 7.07 -5.05
N LEU A 247 -20.12 5.97 -5.52
CA LEU A 247 -20.62 4.62 -5.30
C LEU A 247 -19.85 3.99 -4.14
N HIS A 248 -20.47 3.99 -2.96
CA HIS A 248 -19.98 3.28 -1.79
C HIS A 248 -20.77 1.98 -1.59
N THR A 249 -20.05 0.87 -1.45
CA THR A 249 -20.61 -0.40 -1.02
C THR A 249 -20.06 -0.70 0.37
N GLU A 250 -20.94 -0.90 1.35
CA GLU A 250 -20.55 -1.38 2.67
C GLU A 250 -20.59 -2.90 2.67
N ARG A 251 -19.46 -3.52 3.04
CA ARG A 251 -19.37 -4.96 3.22
C ARG A 251 -19.85 -5.34 4.62
N PRO A 252 -20.62 -6.44 4.76
CA PRO A 252 -21.02 -6.95 6.08
C PRO A 252 -19.84 -7.56 6.86
N SER A 253 -18.84 -8.09 6.16
CA SER A 253 -17.62 -8.68 6.73
C SER A 253 -16.37 -8.00 6.17
N PRO A 254 -15.27 -7.86 6.94
CA PRO A 254 -13.99 -7.38 6.42
C PRO A 254 -13.43 -8.23 5.26
N VAL A 255 -13.68 -9.53 5.27
CA VAL A 255 -13.19 -10.48 4.26
C VAL A 255 -14.38 -11.20 3.64
N ASP A 256 -14.47 -11.19 2.31
CA ASP A 256 -15.57 -11.81 1.59
C ASP A 256 -15.36 -13.33 1.41
N THR A 257 -15.92 -14.12 2.33
CA THR A 257 -15.86 -15.59 2.27
C THR A 257 -17.07 -16.21 1.53
N GLU A 258 -17.87 -15.42 0.81
CA GLU A 258 -19.08 -15.88 0.15
C GLU A 258 -18.80 -17.01 -0.86
N GLY A 259 -19.61 -18.07 -0.77
CA GLY A 259 -19.58 -19.20 -1.70
C GLY A 259 -18.50 -20.25 -1.42
N LEU A 260 -17.63 -20.05 -0.43
CA LEU A 260 -16.66 -21.07 0.02
C LEU A 260 -16.78 -21.29 1.54
N PRO A 261 -17.90 -21.85 2.03
CA PRO A 261 -18.13 -22.01 3.47
C PRO A 261 -17.14 -22.98 4.11
N GLY A 262 -16.73 -22.68 5.35
CA GLY A 262 -15.95 -23.56 6.22
C GLY A 262 -16.53 -23.55 7.64
N ILE A 263 -16.10 -24.49 8.47
CA ILE A 263 -16.56 -24.64 9.86
C ILE A 263 -15.33 -24.61 10.75
N TYR A 264 -15.21 -23.57 11.57
CA TYR A 264 -14.05 -23.35 12.46
C TYR A 264 -14.52 -23.04 13.88
N PRO A 265 -15.02 -24.05 14.63
CA PRO A 265 -15.62 -23.82 15.95
C PRO A 265 -14.64 -23.19 16.94
N TYR A 266 -13.35 -23.52 16.80
CA TYR A 266 -12.27 -22.96 17.62
C TYR A 266 -12.05 -21.45 17.39
N LEU A 267 -12.45 -20.91 16.24
CA LEU A 267 -12.45 -19.47 15.95
C LEU A 267 -13.75 -18.81 16.40
N GLU A 268 -14.90 -19.45 16.16
CA GLU A 268 -16.22 -18.92 16.53
C GLU A 268 -16.37 -18.74 18.05
N ASP A 269 -15.89 -19.72 18.82
CA ASP A 269 -15.87 -19.66 20.29
C ASP A 269 -14.61 -18.97 20.84
N GLY A 270 -13.61 -18.72 19.98
CA GLY A 270 -12.29 -18.22 20.34
C GLY A 270 -12.25 -16.70 20.56
N ASN A 271 -11.44 -16.27 21.54
CA ASN A 271 -11.20 -14.87 21.86
C ASN A 271 -9.75 -14.71 22.33
N SER A 272 -8.99 -13.77 21.77
CA SER A 272 -7.59 -13.58 22.17
C SER A 272 -7.41 -12.68 23.39
N LEU A 273 -8.48 -12.06 23.88
CA LEU A 273 -8.43 -11.12 25.00
C LEU A 273 -8.89 -11.77 26.31
N ALA A 274 -8.10 -11.65 27.38
CA ALA A 274 -8.43 -12.11 28.71
C ALA A 274 -8.00 -11.09 29.79
N ASN A 275 -8.25 -11.41 31.06
CA ASN A 275 -7.73 -10.57 32.15
C ASN A 275 -6.19 -10.64 32.16
N PRO A 276 -5.49 -9.50 32.25
CA PRO A 276 -4.04 -9.50 32.30
C PRO A 276 -3.52 -10.26 33.54
N PRO A 277 -2.40 -11.00 33.43
CA PRO A 277 -1.80 -11.71 34.55
C PRO A 277 -1.34 -10.75 35.65
N ALA A 278 -1.47 -11.13 36.92
CA ALA A 278 -0.99 -10.31 38.03
C ALA A 278 0.51 -10.51 38.26
N TRP A 279 1.29 -9.43 38.14
CA TRP A 279 2.74 -9.46 38.31
C TRP A 279 3.18 -8.63 39.51
N SER A 280 4.02 -9.23 40.37
CA SER A 280 4.52 -8.56 41.58
C SER A 280 5.62 -7.53 41.30
N TRP A 281 6.31 -7.66 40.17
CA TRP A 281 7.45 -6.81 39.77
C TRP A 281 7.00 -5.53 39.06
N LEU A 282 5.75 -5.49 38.61
CA LEU A 282 5.25 -4.43 37.74
C LEU A 282 5.27 -3.08 38.50
N PRO A 283 5.97 -2.04 37.99
CA PRO A 283 6.20 -0.79 38.73
C PRO A 283 4.91 -0.05 39.08
N ALA A 284 4.83 0.57 40.26
CA ALA A 284 3.68 1.39 40.62
C ALA A 284 3.55 2.62 39.70
N GLY A 285 2.33 2.95 39.25
CA GLY A 285 2.05 4.23 38.57
C GLY A 285 1.90 4.21 37.05
N GLN A 286 1.15 3.24 36.50
CA GLN A 286 0.79 3.18 35.07
C GLN A 286 1.97 3.42 34.09
N PRO A 287 3.06 2.64 34.17
CA PRO A 287 4.15 2.73 33.19
C PRO A 287 3.63 2.63 31.75
N ALA A 288 4.22 3.41 30.86
CA ALA A 288 3.88 3.43 29.44
C ALA A 288 3.94 2.02 28.84
N GLY A 289 2.97 1.66 28.00
CA GLY A 289 2.84 0.31 27.42
C GLY A 289 2.08 -0.70 28.28
N PHE A 290 1.90 -0.46 29.58
CA PHE A 290 1.28 -1.43 30.50
C PHE A 290 -0.11 -1.01 30.99
N ARG A 291 -0.81 -0.15 30.24
CA ARG A 291 -2.08 0.44 30.68
C ARG A 291 -3.16 -0.58 31.08
N ASP A 292 -3.15 -1.76 30.46
CA ASP A 292 -4.13 -2.83 30.70
C ASP A 292 -4.12 -3.34 32.14
N TRP A 293 -2.98 -3.23 32.85
CA TRP A 293 -2.84 -3.68 34.24
C TRP A 293 -3.41 -2.70 35.28
N TRP A 294 -3.77 -1.47 34.89
CA TRP A 294 -4.24 -0.44 35.84
C TRP A 294 -5.55 0.24 35.50
N ASP A 295 -5.94 0.32 34.24
CA ASP A 295 -7.19 0.97 33.86
C ASP A 295 -8.37 0.09 34.27
N ARG A 296 -8.96 0.39 35.44
CA ARG A 296 -10.13 -0.30 36.01
C ARG A 296 -11.43 0.47 35.81
N SER A 297 -11.40 1.57 35.05
CA SER A 297 -12.46 2.59 35.05
C SER A 297 -13.82 2.09 34.54
N ASN A 298 -13.86 1.00 33.77
CA ASN A 298 -15.09 0.35 33.27
C ASN A 298 -15.14 -1.19 33.47
N GLY A 299 -14.35 -1.73 34.40
CA GLY A 299 -14.12 -3.18 34.54
C GLY A 299 -12.62 -3.51 34.46
N THR A 300 -12.23 -4.78 34.48
CA THR A 300 -10.84 -5.17 34.14
C THR A 300 -10.67 -5.04 32.63
N ARG A 301 -9.92 -4.03 32.18
CA ARG A 301 -9.50 -3.91 30.78
C ARG A 301 -8.81 -5.22 30.38
N GLN A 302 -9.28 -5.83 29.30
CA GLN A 302 -8.70 -7.08 28.82
C GLN A 302 -7.40 -6.80 28.07
N HIS A 303 -6.50 -7.79 28.09
CA HIS A 303 -5.21 -7.78 27.43
C HIS A 303 -5.10 -9.01 26.52
N TYR A 304 -4.25 -8.94 25.51
CA TYR A 304 -3.92 -10.11 24.71
C TYR A 304 -3.42 -11.26 25.59
N SER A 305 -3.95 -12.46 25.36
CA SER A 305 -3.60 -13.64 26.13
C SER A 305 -3.25 -14.78 25.16
N PRO A 306 -1.98 -15.19 25.10
CA PRO A 306 -1.58 -16.33 24.27
C PRO A 306 -2.27 -17.64 24.66
N ALA A 307 -2.76 -17.75 25.90
CA ALA A 307 -3.53 -18.91 26.36
C ALA A 307 -4.99 -18.91 25.87
N SER A 308 -5.52 -17.75 25.47
CA SER A 308 -6.89 -17.60 24.96
C SER A 308 -6.91 -17.47 23.44
N ASP A 309 -5.81 -17.03 22.83
CA ASP A 309 -5.68 -16.90 21.38
C ASP A 309 -5.72 -18.27 20.67
N PRO A 310 -6.78 -18.57 19.88
CA PRO A 310 -6.88 -19.83 19.16
C PRO A 310 -5.83 -20.01 18.06
N LEU A 311 -5.13 -18.97 17.63
CA LEU A 311 -4.08 -19.07 16.61
C LEU A 311 -2.67 -19.17 17.20
N HIS A 312 -2.50 -19.01 18.51
CA HIS A 312 -1.17 -18.91 19.12
C HIS A 312 -0.46 -20.27 19.23
N ILE A 313 0.79 -20.30 18.78
CA ILE A 313 1.69 -21.45 18.90
C ILE A 313 2.95 -21.05 19.67
N ALA A 314 3.09 -21.58 20.88
CA ALA A 314 4.27 -21.32 21.71
C ALA A 314 5.44 -22.28 21.37
N ASN A 315 6.67 -21.77 21.43
CA ASN A 315 7.90 -22.59 21.34
C ASN A 315 8.87 -22.42 22.53
N LEU A 316 8.53 -21.61 23.54
CA LEU A 316 9.40 -21.34 24.69
C LEU A 316 9.72 -22.58 25.54
N GLN A 317 8.87 -23.61 25.48
CA GLN A 317 9.07 -24.92 26.10
C GLN A 317 10.13 -25.77 25.40
N LEU A 318 10.44 -25.47 24.14
CA LEU A 318 11.48 -26.16 23.38
C LEU A 318 12.85 -25.65 23.79
N PRO A 319 13.91 -26.49 23.73
CA PRO A 319 15.24 -26.05 24.12
C PRO A 319 15.77 -25.00 23.13
N VAL A 320 16.66 -24.13 23.62
CA VAL A 320 17.47 -23.23 22.77
C VAL A 320 18.15 -24.04 21.65
N LEU A 321 18.30 -23.46 20.47
CA LEU A 321 18.98 -24.07 19.32
C LEU A 321 20.38 -24.54 19.73
N GLU A 322 20.72 -25.76 19.33
CA GLU A 322 21.93 -26.45 19.79
C GLU A 322 23.21 -25.60 19.67
N PRO A 323 23.48 -24.92 18.54
CA PRO A 323 24.69 -24.11 18.39
C PRO A 323 24.80 -22.96 19.40
N LEU A 324 23.68 -22.40 19.88
CA LEU A 324 23.66 -21.24 20.78
C LEU A 324 23.78 -21.63 22.26
N ARG A 325 23.60 -22.91 22.61
CA ARG A 325 23.45 -23.33 24.02
C ARG A 325 24.68 -23.06 24.87
N GLU A 326 25.87 -23.33 24.34
CA GLU A 326 27.10 -23.20 25.11
C GLU A 326 27.44 -21.72 25.36
N SER A 327 27.42 -20.89 24.31
CA SER A 327 27.74 -19.46 24.40
C SER A 327 26.79 -18.68 25.30
N LEU A 328 25.50 -19.02 25.28
CA LEU A 328 24.50 -18.39 26.15
C LEU A 328 24.65 -18.84 27.62
N LYS A 329 25.03 -20.11 27.88
CA LYS A 329 25.13 -20.63 29.26
C LYS A 329 26.45 -20.30 29.97
N ASN A 330 27.55 -20.16 29.24
CA ASN A 330 28.88 -20.02 29.82
C ASN A 330 29.22 -18.57 30.27
N GLY A 331 28.31 -17.62 30.06
CA GLY A 331 28.47 -16.21 30.43
C GLY A 331 29.36 -15.39 29.50
N SER A 332 29.75 -15.95 28.34
CA SER A 332 30.56 -15.24 27.34
C SER A 332 29.77 -14.17 26.57
N VAL A 333 28.45 -14.34 26.46
CA VAL A 333 27.55 -13.39 25.79
C VAL A 333 26.99 -12.44 26.85
N GLN A 334 27.37 -11.17 26.78
CA GLN A 334 26.86 -10.11 27.65
C GLN A 334 26.16 -9.07 26.79
N ILE A 335 24.90 -8.78 27.06
CA ILE A 335 24.12 -7.81 26.29
C ILE A 335 23.87 -6.60 27.19
N LYS A 336 24.79 -5.63 27.17
CA LYS A 336 24.68 -4.37 27.90
C LYS A 336 23.85 -3.35 27.13
N HIS A 337 24.13 -3.18 25.85
CA HIS A 337 23.40 -2.29 24.94
C HIS A 337 22.68 -3.08 23.84
N ILE A 338 21.66 -2.44 23.25
CA ILE A 338 20.95 -2.96 22.09
C ILE A 338 20.82 -1.83 21.05
N LEU A 339 21.32 -2.09 19.85
CA LEU A 339 21.12 -1.22 18.68
C LEU A 339 20.15 -1.90 17.72
N PHE A 340 18.98 -1.32 17.52
CA PHE A 340 17.99 -1.76 16.55
C PHE A 340 18.11 -0.91 15.28
N LEU A 341 18.46 -1.53 14.15
CA LEU A 341 18.61 -0.87 12.85
C LEU A 341 17.44 -1.31 11.96
N LYS A 342 16.47 -0.41 11.78
CA LYS A 342 15.33 -0.62 10.90
C LYS A 342 15.73 -0.15 9.50
N LEU A 343 15.83 -1.10 8.56
CA LEU A 343 16.41 -0.88 7.24
C LEU A 343 15.30 -0.54 6.24
N GLU A 344 15.26 0.72 5.83
CA GLU A 344 14.31 1.29 4.89
C GLU A 344 14.41 0.65 3.50
N SER A 345 13.26 0.27 2.93
CA SER A 345 13.12 -0.26 1.58
C SER A 345 14.09 -1.41 1.25
N THR A 346 14.51 -2.20 2.24
CA THR A 346 15.58 -3.20 2.12
C THR A 346 15.01 -4.61 1.94
N ARG A 347 15.21 -5.17 0.75
CA ARG A 347 14.81 -6.55 0.41
C ARG A 347 15.76 -7.58 1.01
N ASN A 348 15.26 -8.80 1.25
CA ASN A 348 16.07 -9.91 1.72
C ASN A 348 17.18 -10.32 0.72
N ASP A 349 16.91 -10.26 -0.59
CA ASP A 349 17.84 -10.68 -1.65
C ASP A 349 18.92 -9.62 -2.01
N VAL A 350 18.98 -8.52 -1.26
CA VAL A 350 20.09 -7.56 -1.26
C VAL A 350 20.77 -7.46 0.11
N PHE A 351 20.50 -8.39 1.03
CA PHE A 351 21.09 -8.39 2.37
C PHE A 351 21.55 -9.81 2.79
N PRO A 352 22.62 -10.35 2.17
CA PRO A 352 23.39 -9.77 1.08
C PRO A 352 22.89 -10.15 -0.31
N LEU A 353 23.40 -9.46 -1.33
CA LEU A 353 23.29 -9.88 -2.72
C LEU A 353 24.19 -11.11 -2.98
N VAL A 354 23.61 -12.18 -3.49
CA VAL A 354 24.30 -13.46 -3.73
C VAL A 354 24.36 -13.75 -5.23
N LYS A 355 25.52 -14.22 -5.71
CA LYS A 355 25.73 -14.68 -7.07
C LYS A 355 24.77 -15.83 -7.45
N ASP A 356 24.38 -15.89 -8.72
CA ASP A 356 23.46 -16.89 -9.29
C ASP A 356 22.03 -16.86 -8.71
N SER A 357 21.74 -15.90 -7.83
CA SER A 357 20.38 -15.59 -7.38
C SER A 357 19.51 -15.06 -8.52
N TRP A 358 18.20 -14.97 -8.30
CA TRP A 358 17.29 -14.38 -9.29
C TRP A 358 17.67 -12.93 -9.62
N LEU A 359 18.08 -12.15 -8.61
CA LEU A 359 18.43 -10.74 -8.78
C LEU A 359 19.76 -10.57 -9.53
N ASP A 360 20.77 -11.39 -9.23
CA ASP A 360 22.04 -11.41 -9.98
C ASP A 360 21.81 -11.77 -11.46
N LYS A 361 20.96 -12.77 -11.73
CA LYS A 361 20.54 -13.13 -13.10
C LYS A 361 19.74 -12.01 -13.77
N HIS A 362 18.92 -11.28 -13.03
CA HIS A 362 18.22 -10.10 -13.55
C HIS A 362 19.22 -9.02 -13.99
N ILE A 363 20.23 -8.73 -13.17
CA ILE A 363 21.31 -7.81 -13.50
C ILE A 363 22.10 -8.30 -14.73
N GLY A 364 22.50 -9.58 -14.77
CA GLY A 364 23.23 -10.16 -15.90
C GLY A 364 22.46 -10.10 -17.24
N ARG A 365 21.14 -10.28 -17.22
CA ARG A 365 20.28 -10.12 -18.41
C ARG A 365 20.38 -8.73 -19.02
N SER A 366 20.55 -7.69 -18.20
CA SER A 366 20.74 -6.31 -18.70
C SER A 366 22.02 -6.17 -19.56
N TRP A 367 23.03 -7.00 -19.29
CA TRP A 367 24.30 -7.07 -20.01
C TRP A 367 24.30 -8.08 -21.18
N GLY A 368 23.15 -8.65 -21.53
CA GLY A 368 23.02 -9.66 -22.58
C GLY A 368 23.29 -11.10 -22.10
N GLY A 369 23.33 -11.34 -20.79
CA GLY A 369 23.43 -12.67 -20.20
C GLY A 369 24.22 -12.68 -18.90
N GLU A 370 25.53 -12.41 -19.00
CA GLU A 370 26.45 -12.37 -17.85
C GLU A 370 27.04 -10.96 -17.70
N SER A 371 27.17 -10.51 -16.45
CA SER A 371 27.77 -9.22 -16.13
C SER A 371 29.27 -9.18 -16.47
N PRO A 372 29.83 -8.05 -16.93
CA PRO A 372 31.27 -7.86 -17.07
C PRO A 372 32.01 -8.06 -15.74
N ASP A 373 33.30 -8.42 -15.80
CA ASP A 373 34.10 -8.70 -14.58
C ASP A 373 34.17 -7.49 -13.63
N GLU A 374 34.29 -6.27 -14.16
CA GLU A 374 34.24 -5.04 -13.35
C GLU A 374 32.90 -4.89 -12.61
N VAL A 375 31.79 -5.27 -13.24
CA VAL A 375 30.46 -5.23 -12.59
C VAL A 375 30.36 -6.32 -11.53
N LYS A 376 30.85 -7.53 -11.81
CA LYS A 376 30.91 -8.62 -10.81
C LYS A 376 31.71 -8.20 -9.58
N ASP A 377 32.83 -7.51 -9.76
CA ASP A 377 33.64 -6.98 -8.66
C ASP A 377 32.88 -5.94 -7.83
N ARG A 378 32.12 -5.05 -8.48
CA ARG A 378 31.26 -4.06 -7.80
C ARG A 378 30.12 -4.72 -7.04
N LEU A 379 29.38 -5.63 -7.69
CA LEU A 379 28.28 -6.39 -7.06
C LEU A 379 28.79 -7.19 -5.86
N GLY A 380 29.98 -7.78 -6.01
CA GLY A 380 30.61 -8.51 -4.92
C GLY A 380 30.96 -7.64 -3.71
N ASN A 381 31.28 -6.36 -3.90
CA ASN A 381 31.59 -5.46 -2.79
C ASN A 381 30.39 -4.66 -2.31
N LEU A 382 29.22 -4.79 -2.96
CA LEU A 382 28.05 -3.97 -2.70
C LEU A 382 27.46 -4.16 -1.29
N THR A 383 27.43 -5.40 -0.79
CA THR A 383 26.73 -5.79 0.45
C THR A 383 27.62 -6.64 1.36
N ARG A 384 28.86 -6.17 1.53
CA ARG A 384 29.91 -6.92 2.23
C ARG A 384 29.64 -6.97 3.73
N THR A 385 29.11 -5.90 4.31
CA THR A 385 28.76 -5.86 5.73
C THR A 385 27.55 -6.75 6.03
N ALA A 386 26.53 -6.76 5.18
CA ALA A 386 25.43 -7.71 5.26
C ALA A 386 25.92 -9.16 5.18
N SER A 387 26.87 -9.46 4.30
CA SER A 387 27.50 -10.80 4.21
C SER A 387 28.21 -11.18 5.52
N TYR A 388 28.98 -10.25 6.10
CA TYR A 388 29.66 -10.44 7.38
C TYR A 388 28.68 -10.64 8.56
N LEU A 389 27.58 -9.90 8.60
CA LEU A 389 26.58 -9.95 9.66
C LEU A 389 25.69 -11.19 9.58
N THR A 390 25.36 -11.64 8.36
CA THR A 390 24.53 -12.84 8.14
C THR A 390 25.35 -14.13 8.10
N GLY A 391 26.65 -14.04 7.84
CA GLY A 391 27.53 -15.20 7.59
C GLY A 391 27.28 -15.88 6.25
N VAL A 392 26.58 -15.23 5.32
CA VAL A 392 26.31 -15.73 3.96
C VAL A 392 27.45 -15.33 3.03
N ASP A 393 27.99 -16.30 2.30
CA ASP A 393 29.00 -16.05 1.25
C ASP A 393 28.29 -15.50 -0.01
N PRO A 394 28.64 -14.29 -0.48
CA PRO A 394 28.06 -13.70 -1.67
C PRO A 394 28.48 -14.43 -2.97
N GLY A 395 29.56 -15.22 -2.98
CA GLY A 395 29.90 -16.11 -4.08
C GLY A 395 30.60 -15.47 -5.29
N TYR A 396 30.99 -14.19 -5.22
CA TYR A 396 31.75 -13.53 -6.30
C TYR A 396 33.28 -13.72 -6.20
N GLY A 397 33.78 -14.44 -5.18
CA GLY A 397 35.21 -14.74 -5.02
C GLY A 397 36.04 -13.56 -4.52
N GLN A 398 35.41 -12.62 -3.81
CA GLN A 398 36.06 -11.47 -3.20
C GLN A 398 36.98 -11.90 -2.06
N ALA A 399 37.93 -11.03 -1.69
CA ALA A 399 38.77 -11.25 -0.53
C ALA A 399 37.92 -11.38 0.76
N PRO A 400 38.31 -12.24 1.71
CA PRO A 400 37.64 -12.35 3.01
C PRO A 400 37.45 -10.98 3.66
N ASP A 401 36.33 -10.77 4.34
CA ASP A 401 36.09 -9.52 5.07
C ASP A 401 37.24 -9.28 6.07
N PRO A 402 37.87 -8.07 6.08
CA PRO A 402 38.99 -7.79 6.97
C PRO A 402 38.64 -7.94 8.45
N ARG A 403 37.34 -7.84 8.81
CA ARG A 403 36.83 -8.01 10.18
C ARG A 403 36.79 -9.48 10.61
N GLY A 404 36.84 -10.43 9.68
CA GLY A 404 36.82 -11.86 9.98
C GLY A 404 35.85 -12.66 9.09
N ARG A 405 35.49 -13.87 9.53
CA ARG A 405 34.62 -14.76 8.75
C ARG A 405 33.14 -14.41 8.85
N ASN A 406 32.66 -14.04 10.03
CA ASN A 406 31.30 -13.58 10.30
C ASN A 406 31.27 -12.91 11.68
N TYR A 407 30.26 -12.07 11.89
CA TYR A 407 30.02 -11.43 13.18
C TYR A 407 29.32 -12.38 14.17
N GLY A 408 28.54 -13.35 13.70
CA GLY A 408 27.82 -14.30 14.55
C GLY A 408 26.44 -13.81 14.99
N GLY A 409 25.63 -14.73 15.54
CA GLY A 409 24.22 -14.49 15.87
C GLY A 409 23.24 -15.26 14.97
N VAL A 410 21.99 -14.82 14.95
CA VAL A 410 20.90 -15.49 14.21
C VAL A 410 20.51 -14.66 12.99
N SER A 411 20.46 -15.26 11.80
CA SER A 411 19.96 -14.64 10.57
C SER A 411 18.84 -15.50 9.98
N ALA A 412 17.69 -14.88 9.72
CA ALA A 412 16.55 -15.54 9.10
C ALA A 412 16.53 -15.30 7.60
N SER A 413 16.38 -16.36 6.80
CA SER A 413 16.41 -16.28 5.33
C SER A 413 15.03 -16.20 4.68
N ASN A 414 13.99 -16.61 5.39
CA ASN A 414 12.59 -16.61 4.96
C ASN A 414 11.77 -15.70 5.88
N ALA A 415 12.17 -14.42 5.93
CA ALA A 415 11.64 -13.44 6.87
C ALA A 415 10.72 -12.41 6.21
N PHE A 416 9.57 -12.16 6.81
CA PHE A 416 8.53 -11.31 6.25
C PHE A 416 8.14 -10.18 7.21
N THR A 417 7.94 -8.98 6.68
CA THR A 417 7.47 -7.86 7.50
C THR A 417 5.99 -8.04 7.84
N THR A 418 5.58 -7.64 9.05
CA THR A 418 4.16 -7.60 9.43
C THR A 418 3.40 -6.43 8.83
N GLY A 419 4.09 -5.48 8.18
CA GLY A 419 3.43 -4.46 7.36
C GLY A 419 4.35 -3.83 6.33
N THR A 420 3.83 -3.49 5.15
CA THR A 420 4.64 -2.89 4.05
C THR A 420 4.64 -1.36 4.03
N TYR A 421 4.10 -0.74 5.09
CA TYR A 421 4.22 0.68 5.36
C TYR A 421 5.21 0.88 6.52
N THR A 422 6.21 1.74 6.35
CA THR A 422 7.34 1.90 7.29
C THR A 422 6.87 1.98 8.74
N LEU A 423 5.93 2.88 9.07
CA LEU A 423 5.45 3.10 10.44
C LEU A 423 4.71 1.88 11.02
N LYS A 424 3.93 1.17 10.20
CA LYS A 424 3.28 -0.09 10.61
C LYS A 424 4.32 -1.17 10.89
N SER A 425 5.29 -1.32 10.00
CA SER A 425 6.37 -2.30 10.17
C SER A 425 7.22 -2.05 11.43
N VAL A 426 7.42 -0.76 11.78
CA VAL A 426 8.14 -0.30 12.97
C VAL A 426 7.41 -0.79 14.21
N VAL A 427 6.10 -0.55 14.30
CA VAL A 427 5.28 -1.05 15.41
C VAL A 427 5.36 -2.56 15.51
N GLY A 428 5.25 -3.26 14.39
CA GLY A 428 5.30 -4.72 14.42
C GLY A 428 6.65 -5.28 14.90
N SER A 429 7.75 -4.64 14.52
CA SER A 429 9.10 -5.10 14.88
C SER A 429 9.51 -4.75 16.31
N LEU A 430 9.09 -3.58 16.80
CA LEU A 430 9.50 -3.04 18.09
C LEU A 430 8.52 -3.36 19.22
N CYS A 431 7.27 -3.67 18.88
CA CYS A 431 6.23 -4.02 19.83
C CYS A 431 5.80 -5.49 19.75
N GLY A 432 6.30 -6.26 18.78
CA GLY A 432 6.00 -7.70 18.70
C GLY A 432 4.53 -7.98 18.45
N VAL A 433 3.92 -7.16 17.59
CA VAL A 433 2.49 -7.19 17.26
C VAL A 433 2.30 -7.25 15.75
N THR A 434 1.14 -7.70 15.32
CA THR A 434 0.69 -7.39 13.96
C THR A 434 0.07 -5.99 13.92
N PRO A 435 0.44 -5.12 12.95
CA PRO A 435 -0.06 -3.74 12.88
C PRO A 435 -1.58 -3.62 12.77
N LEU A 436 -2.11 -2.43 13.03
CA LEU A 436 -3.54 -2.17 12.95
C LEU A 436 -3.99 -2.19 11.47
N VAL A 437 -5.02 -3.00 11.19
CA VAL A 437 -5.71 -3.05 9.89
C VAL A 437 -6.60 -1.81 9.73
N ALA A 438 -5.96 -0.66 9.54
CA ALA A 438 -6.57 0.62 9.26
C ALA A 438 -5.66 1.40 8.31
N ASP A 439 -6.25 2.35 7.59
CA ASP A 439 -5.54 3.17 6.63
C ASP A 439 -4.59 4.15 7.33
N PHE A 440 -3.34 4.23 6.86
CA PHE A 440 -2.27 5.06 7.41
C PHE A 440 -1.86 4.72 8.86
N ASN A 441 -0.93 5.48 9.43
CA ASN A 441 -0.50 5.37 10.82
C ASN A 441 -1.63 5.82 11.76
N ARG A 442 -2.24 4.84 12.41
CA ARG A 442 -3.30 5.05 13.42
C ARG A 442 -2.93 4.47 14.77
N GLU A 443 -1.85 3.70 14.83
CA GLU A 443 -1.39 3.00 16.02
C GLU A 443 -1.15 3.95 17.20
N TYR A 444 -0.77 5.21 16.94
CA TYR A 444 -0.59 6.22 17.98
C TYR A 444 -1.90 6.69 18.65
N GLU A 445 -3.05 6.52 17.99
CA GLU A 445 -4.38 6.91 18.50
C GLU A 445 -5.05 5.77 19.28
N TYR A 446 -4.66 4.53 18.99
CA TYR A 446 -5.31 3.31 19.47
C TYR A 446 -4.43 2.51 20.44
N HIS A 447 -4.89 1.30 20.81
CA HIS A 447 -4.18 0.41 21.73
C HIS A 447 -3.09 -0.40 21.07
N ILE A 448 -1.83 0.03 21.16
CA ILE A 448 -0.72 -0.91 20.96
C ILE A 448 -0.76 -1.89 22.14
N TYR A 449 -1.35 -3.06 21.89
CA TYR A 449 -1.79 -3.98 22.93
C TYR A 449 -0.67 -4.82 23.55
N GLN A 450 0.57 -4.68 23.08
CA GLN A 450 1.75 -5.20 23.74
C GLN A 450 2.74 -4.06 24.04
N PRO A 451 3.46 -4.12 25.18
CA PRO A 451 4.54 -3.19 25.44
C PRO A 451 5.65 -3.28 24.38
N CYS A 452 6.08 -2.14 23.86
CA CYS A 452 7.22 -2.05 22.95
C CYS A 452 8.56 -2.19 23.69
N LEU A 453 9.64 -2.54 22.99
CA LEU A 453 10.97 -2.74 23.60
C LEU A 453 11.42 -1.56 24.47
N ALA A 454 11.23 -0.31 24.01
CA ALA A 454 11.56 0.88 24.81
C ALA A 454 10.73 0.97 26.10
N GLN A 455 9.43 0.63 26.05
CA GLN A 455 8.57 0.57 27.22
C GLN A 455 8.96 -0.57 28.18
N VAL A 456 9.28 -1.75 27.64
CA VAL A 456 9.79 -2.90 28.43
C VAL A 456 11.05 -2.50 29.17
N PHE A 457 12.03 -1.93 28.46
CA PHE A 457 13.29 -1.48 29.04
C PHE A 457 13.11 -0.34 30.05
N GLY A 458 12.20 0.59 29.77
CA GLY A 458 11.79 1.62 30.72
C GLY A 458 11.19 1.04 32.01
N ALA A 459 10.37 -0.01 31.92
CA ALA A 459 9.82 -0.70 33.09
C ALA A 459 10.89 -1.49 33.85
N LEU A 460 11.83 -2.15 33.16
CA LEU A 460 12.97 -2.83 33.80
C LEU A 460 13.87 -1.85 34.57
N GLY A 461 14.05 -0.62 34.05
CA GLY A 461 14.80 0.44 34.73
C GLY A 461 14.13 1.00 35.99
N GLN A 462 12.89 0.62 36.27
CA GLN A 462 12.14 1.03 37.46
C GLN A 462 12.01 -0.09 38.52
N LEU A 463 12.63 -1.24 38.28
CA LEU A 463 12.60 -2.35 39.24
C LEU A 463 13.34 -1.99 40.54
N PRO A 464 13.00 -2.63 41.68
CA PRO A 464 13.60 -2.30 42.97
C PRO A 464 15.12 -2.49 43.06
N ASP A 465 15.68 -3.36 42.23
CA ASP A 465 17.11 -3.64 42.14
C ASP A 465 17.84 -2.75 41.12
N ALA A 466 17.13 -1.90 40.37
CA ALA A 466 17.73 -0.99 39.40
C ALA A 466 18.61 0.06 40.07
N THR A 467 19.85 0.21 39.60
CA THR A 467 20.85 1.08 40.20
C THR A 467 21.92 1.51 39.19
N ARG A 468 22.45 2.74 39.35
CA ARG A 468 23.57 3.27 38.55
C ARG A 468 24.94 3.00 39.18
N LYS A 469 25.09 1.87 39.87
CA LYS A 469 26.38 1.49 40.49
C LYS A 469 27.30 0.88 39.42
N PRO A 470 28.59 1.26 39.35
CA PRO A 470 29.48 0.81 38.28
C PRO A 470 29.75 -0.69 38.23
N ASP A 471 29.51 -1.40 39.33
CA ASP A 471 29.97 -2.79 39.50
C ASP A 471 29.18 -3.83 38.69
N ASP A 472 27.94 -3.54 38.26
CA ASP A 472 27.09 -4.51 37.57
C ASP A 472 26.07 -3.85 36.61
N PHE A 473 26.39 -3.88 35.30
CA PHE A 473 25.54 -3.31 34.26
C PHE A 473 24.15 -3.95 34.18
N ARG A 474 23.97 -5.19 34.67
CA ARG A 474 22.70 -5.91 34.57
C ARG A 474 21.57 -5.26 35.35
N THR A 475 21.92 -4.36 36.27
CA THR A 475 21.01 -3.56 37.10
C THR A 475 20.94 -2.09 36.68
N TRP A 476 21.73 -1.67 35.69
CA TRP A 476 21.67 -0.31 35.18
C TRP A 476 20.30 -0.04 34.53
N PRO A 477 19.71 1.15 34.76
CA PRO A 477 18.48 1.52 34.08
C PRO A 477 18.76 1.67 32.57
N TRP A 478 17.72 1.46 31.77
CA TRP A 478 17.79 1.65 30.33
C TRP A 478 17.45 3.08 29.93
N HIS A 479 18.16 3.58 28.93
CA HIS A 479 17.90 4.83 28.23
C HIS A 479 17.56 4.53 26.78
N SER A 480 16.40 5.00 26.31
CA SER A 480 15.88 4.66 24.97
C SER A 480 15.92 5.87 24.03
N THR A 481 16.61 5.73 22.91
CA THR A 481 16.84 6.81 21.93
C THR A 481 16.42 6.37 20.53
N TRP A 482 15.65 7.20 19.84
CA TRP A 482 15.32 7.07 18.42
C TRP A 482 16.20 8.00 17.58
N MET A 483 16.73 7.52 16.46
CA MET A 483 17.54 8.33 15.53
C MET A 483 17.18 8.07 14.07
N GLN A 484 17.03 9.15 13.31
CA GLN A 484 16.91 9.10 11.86
C GLN A 484 17.43 10.40 11.25
N SER A 485 18.06 10.34 10.07
CA SER A 485 18.53 11.53 9.34
C SER A 485 17.42 12.22 8.54
N VAL A 486 16.22 11.65 8.58
CA VAL A 486 15.01 12.09 7.88
C VAL A 486 13.97 12.68 8.83
N THR A 487 12.97 13.38 8.29
CA THR A 487 11.87 13.95 9.07
C THR A 487 10.97 12.89 9.69
N ASP A 488 10.44 13.14 10.89
CA ASP A 488 9.37 12.37 11.52
C ASP A 488 7.99 13.06 11.42
N SER A 489 7.89 14.16 10.66
CA SER A 489 6.64 14.89 10.48
C SER A 489 5.64 14.17 9.57
N TYR A 490 6.10 13.16 8.82
CA TYR A 490 5.24 12.40 7.92
C TYR A 490 4.32 11.48 8.71
N ASP A 491 3.03 11.56 8.38
CA ASP A 491 1.97 10.69 8.90
C ASP A 491 2.03 10.45 10.42
N ASN A 492 2.23 11.53 11.19
CA ASN A 492 2.20 11.52 12.65
C ASN A 492 3.25 10.59 13.31
N GLN A 493 4.40 10.34 12.68
CA GLN A 493 5.48 9.57 13.32
C GLN A 493 5.99 10.28 14.60
N ASP A 494 5.96 11.61 14.64
CA ASP A 494 6.25 12.46 15.81
C ASP A 494 5.38 12.13 17.04
N LYS A 495 4.17 11.59 16.82
CA LYS A 495 3.28 11.10 17.89
C LYS A 495 3.46 9.61 18.17
N LEU A 496 3.73 8.81 17.15
CA LEU A 496 3.94 7.36 17.28
C LEU A 496 5.19 7.04 18.09
N THR A 497 6.32 7.70 17.79
CA THR A 497 7.62 7.40 18.40
C THR A 497 7.60 7.58 19.93
N PRO A 498 7.08 8.69 20.49
CA PRO A 498 6.88 8.81 21.93
C PRO A 498 5.88 7.79 22.49
N THR A 499 4.83 7.45 21.74
CA THR A 499 3.84 6.44 22.15
C THR A 499 4.49 5.07 22.35
N MET A 500 5.49 4.71 21.53
CA MET A 500 6.29 3.49 21.71
C MET A 500 7.29 3.55 22.88
N GLY A 501 7.41 4.67 23.59
CA GLY A 501 8.17 4.80 24.84
C GLY A 501 9.61 5.33 24.71
N TYR A 502 9.99 5.88 23.56
CA TYR A 502 11.31 6.51 23.40
C TYR A 502 11.41 7.81 24.21
N GLN A 503 12.54 8.01 24.88
CA GLN A 503 12.79 9.17 25.74
C GLN A 503 13.40 10.31 24.94
N ASP A 504 14.37 9.98 24.08
CA ASP A 504 14.99 10.91 23.16
C ASP A 504 14.67 10.56 21.72
N VAL A 505 14.46 11.57 20.89
CA VAL A 505 14.18 11.45 19.46
C VAL A 505 15.08 12.43 18.72
N LEU A 506 15.89 11.95 17.78
CA LEU A 506 16.76 12.74 16.92
C LEU A 506 16.32 12.54 15.45
N THR A 507 15.98 13.64 14.80
CA THR A 507 15.44 13.68 13.42
C THR A 507 16.11 14.77 12.61
N LYS A 508 15.79 14.86 11.31
CA LYS A 508 16.21 15.96 10.44
C LYS A 508 16.04 17.33 11.07
N GLU A 509 14.89 17.59 11.69
CA GLU A 509 14.52 18.89 12.28
C GLU A 509 15.51 19.29 13.37
N ARG A 510 15.90 18.33 14.22
CA ARG A 510 16.89 18.55 15.29
C ARG A 510 18.31 18.64 14.76
N ILE A 511 18.66 17.85 13.74
CA ILE A 511 19.98 17.91 13.10
C ILE A 511 20.20 19.26 12.41
N ASN A 512 19.15 19.85 11.85
CA ASN A 512 19.18 21.13 11.14
C ASN A 512 18.98 22.36 12.05
N ASP A 513 18.80 22.16 13.36
CA ASP A 513 18.71 23.27 14.33
C ASP A 513 20.08 23.94 14.50
N PRO A 514 20.23 25.26 14.31
CA PRO A 514 21.47 25.98 14.56
C PRO A 514 22.03 25.84 16.00
N ALA A 515 21.22 25.42 16.96
CA ALA A 515 21.63 25.12 18.34
C ALA A 515 22.11 23.67 18.53
N ALA A 516 21.99 22.81 17.52
CA ALA A 516 22.41 21.41 17.62
C ALA A 516 23.93 21.27 17.75
N LYS A 517 24.35 20.25 18.52
CA LYS A 517 25.77 20.02 18.86
C LYS A 517 26.68 19.84 17.64
N HIS A 518 26.16 19.23 16.57
CA HIS A 518 26.90 18.93 15.36
C HIS A 518 26.45 19.77 14.15
N TYR A 519 25.84 20.94 14.38
CA TYR A 519 25.47 21.86 13.30
C TYR A 519 26.72 22.53 12.68
N PRO A 520 26.75 22.78 11.36
CA PRO A 520 25.73 22.43 10.35
C PRO A 520 25.84 20.97 9.87
N PRO A 521 24.76 20.41 9.28
CA PRO A 521 24.80 19.12 8.60
C PRO A 521 25.92 19.07 7.54
N LYS A 522 26.60 17.93 7.41
CA LYS A 522 27.78 17.76 6.55
C LYS A 522 27.43 17.35 5.12
N THR A 523 26.29 16.71 4.93
CA THR A 523 25.77 16.22 3.65
C THR A 523 24.59 17.06 3.17
N ARG A 524 24.38 17.06 1.85
CA ARG A 524 23.15 17.57 1.27
C ARG A 524 21.98 16.62 1.55
N GLU A 525 20.77 17.13 1.48
CA GLU A 525 19.58 16.27 1.45
C GLU A 525 19.66 15.31 0.24
N VAL A 526 19.38 14.04 0.49
CA VAL A 526 19.47 12.96 -0.50
C VAL A 526 18.11 12.58 -1.06
N ASN A 527 17.04 12.88 -0.33
CA ASN A 527 15.66 12.71 -0.75
C ASN A 527 14.78 13.83 -0.15
N TYR A 528 13.48 13.79 -0.43
CA TYR A 528 12.53 14.78 0.08
C TYR A 528 12.28 14.67 1.59
N TYR A 529 12.78 13.62 2.25
CA TYR A 529 12.64 13.44 3.70
C TYR A 529 13.85 13.89 4.50
N GLY A 530 15.07 13.91 3.94
CA GLY A 530 16.23 14.47 4.65
C GLY A 530 17.61 14.09 4.15
N PHE A 531 18.54 14.03 5.12
CA PHE A 531 19.97 13.83 4.88
C PHE A 531 20.33 12.36 4.80
N ALA A 532 21.55 12.07 4.36
CA ALA A 532 22.08 10.71 4.40
C ALA A 532 22.29 10.22 5.84
N ASP A 533 22.19 8.92 6.03
CA ASP A 533 22.25 8.28 7.36
C ASP A 533 23.58 8.56 8.09
N THR A 534 24.66 8.82 7.35
CA THR A 534 25.98 9.19 7.87
C THR A 534 25.99 10.49 8.68
N GLU A 535 24.97 11.35 8.57
CA GLU A 535 24.83 12.52 9.48
C GLU A 535 24.71 12.11 10.95
N LEU A 536 24.27 10.88 11.22
CA LEU A 536 24.10 10.38 12.58
C LEU A 536 25.42 9.91 13.22
N HIS A 537 26.54 9.88 12.48
CA HIS A 537 27.83 9.36 12.95
C HIS A 537 28.23 9.86 14.34
N GLU A 538 28.29 11.19 14.53
CA GLU A 538 28.68 11.77 15.83
C GLU A 538 27.59 11.62 16.90
N TYR A 539 26.32 11.57 16.51
CA TYR A 539 25.21 11.41 17.45
C TYR A 539 25.15 9.99 18.04
N VAL A 540 25.44 8.96 17.24
CA VAL A 540 25.56 7.57 17.72
C VAL A 540 26.72 7.47 18.73
N ARG A 541 27.86 8.11 18.44
CA ARG A 541 29.01 8.17 19.36
C ARG A 541 28.65 8.84 20.67
N ASP A 542 27.93 9.96 20.60
CA ASP A 542 27.47 10.69 21.78
C ASP A 542 26.52 9.85 22.63
N ALA A 543 25.53 9.17 22.02
CA ALA A 543 24.60 8.34 22.77
C ALA A 543 25.29 7.18 23.51
N ILE A 544 26.30 6.57 22.91
CA ILE A 544 27.12 5.54 23.56
C ILE A 544 27.94 6.14 24.71
N ASP A 545 28.62 7.26 24.46
CA ASP A 545 29.42 7.92 25.50
C ASP A 545 28.56 8.38 26.68
N ASP A 546 27.35 8.86 26.41
CA ASP A 546 26.41 9.33 27.42
C ASP A 546 25.92 8.16 28.28
N ALA A 547 25.53 7.05 27.65
CA ALA A 547 25.11 5.83 28.35
C ALA A 547 26.22 5.28 29.26
N GLU A 548 27.45 5.18 28.76
CA GLU A 548 28.59 4.68 29.55
C GLU A 548 28.93 5.62 30.72
N ARG A 549 28.93 6.94 30.49
CA ARG A 549 29.21 7.91 31.58
C ARG A 549 28.13 7.90 32.65
N ASN A 550 26.87 7.70 32.27
CA ASN A 550 25.74 7.73 33.19
C ASN A 550 25.44 6.39 33.86
N HIS A 551 26.17 5.31 33.48
CA HIS A 551 25.89 3.94 33.92
C HIS A 551 24.47 3.53 33.56
N GLU A 552 24.14 3.70 32.27
CA GLU A 552 22.85 3.38 31.68
C GLU A 552 23.05 2.39 30.54
N ARG A 553 22.03 1.56 30.30
CA ARG A 553 22.00 0.66 29.15
C ARG A 553 21.34 1.38 27.99
N LEU A 554 21.99 1.35 26.84
CA LEU A 554 21.48 2.05 25.66
C LEU A 554 20.56 1.12 24.88
N PHE A 555 19.32 1.53 24.66
CA PHE A 555 18.47 1.01 23.59
C PHE A 555 18.33 2.08 22.51
N LEU A 556 19.15 1.96 21.46
CA LEU A 556 19.13 2.89 20.34
C LEU A 556 18.38 2.25 19.18
N THR A 557 17.38 2.93 18.63
CA THR A 557 16.73 2.54 17.38
C THR A 557 17.05 3.55 16.29
N HIS A 558 17.57 3.05 15.17
CA HIS A 558 17.87 3.84 14.00
C HIS A 558 17.00 3.37 12.83
N LEU A 559 16.13 4.24 12.31
CA LEU A 559 15.47 4.05 11.03
C LEU A 559 16.34 4.68 9.94
N THR A 560 16.86 3.86 9.03
CA THR A 560 17.64 4.37 7.90
C THR A 560 16.73 5.13 6.93
N GLY A 561 17.25 6.09 6.16
CA GLY A 561 16.44 6.86 5.22
C GLY A 561 17.02 6.96 3.81
N THR A 562 18.31 6.65 3.60
CA THR A 562 18.97 6.91 2.30
C THR A 562 18.43 6.03 1.17
N SER A 563 18.01 4.82 1.47
CA SER A 563 17.42 3.86 0.52
C SER A 563 15.96 4.14 0.15
N HIS A 564 15.35 5.19 0.70
CA HIS A 564 14.02 5.64 0.27
C HIS A 564 14.08 6.31 -1.12
N HIS A 565 13.03 6.13 -1.93
CA HIS A 565 12.87 6.85 -3.20
C HIS A 565 13.04 8.37 -3.02
N PRO A 566 13.80 9.10 -3.86
CA PRO A 566 14.30 8.73 -5.18
C PRO A 566 15.75 8.21 -5.21
N TRP A 567 16.20 7.57 -4.11
CA TRP A 567 17.51 6.91 -4.02
C TRP A 567 18.68 7.85 -4.33
N GLY A 568 18.69 9.03 -3.72
CA GLY A 568 19.80 9.97 -3.85
C GLY A 568 21.02 9.52 -3.05
N LEU A 569 22.20 9.80 -3.59
CA LEU A 569 23.46 9.68 -2.88
C LEU A 569 23.94 11.07 -2.43
N PRO A 570 24.77 11.19 -1.37
CA PRO A 570 25.35 12.47 -0.96
C PRO A 570 26.18 13.16 -2.03
N ARG A 571 26.84 12.38 -2.89
CA ARG A 571 27.67 12.86 -4.00
C ARG A 571 27.40 12.04 -5.25
N ASP A 572 27.40 12.72 -6.40
CA ASP A 572 27.04 12.11 -7.68
C ASP A 572 28.15 11.18 -8.21
N ASP A 573 29.40 11.40 -7.79
CA ASP A 573 30.57 10.57 -8.15
C ASP A 573 30.56 9.17 -7.49
N MET A 574 29.67 8.94 -6.52
CA MET A 574 29.49 7.65 -5.86
C MET A 574 28.61 6.70 -6.67
N PHE A 575 27.90 7.20 -7.69
CA PHE A 575 27.04 6.37 -8.52
C PHE A 575 27.88 5.41 -9.38
N GLN A 576 27.56 4.13 -9.30
CA GLN A 576 28.15 3.08 -10.12
C GLN A 576 27.09 2.45 -11.02
N GLU A 577 27.41 2.29 -12.30
CA GLU A 577 26.58 1.51 -13.22
C GLU A 577 26.75 0.02 -12.89
N LEU A 578 25.69 -0.60 -12.39
CA LEU A 578 25.61 -2.03 -12.05
C LEU A 578 24.80 -2.81 -13.11
N MET A 579 23.89 -2.11 -13.79
CA MET A 579 23.05 -2.63 -14.86
C MET A 579 22.99 -1.68 -16.06
N LYS A 580 22.68 -2.22 -17.24
CA LYS A 580 22.34 -1.44 -18.43
C LYS A 580 20.83 -1.21 -18.53
N GLY A 581 20.42 0.01 -18.88
CA GLY A 581 19.01 0.32 -19.09
C GLY A 581 18.78 1.77 -19.46
N SER A 582 17.57 2.09 -19.91
CA SER A 582 17.14 3.48 -20.15
C SER A 582 16.58 4.15 -18.89
N ASN A 583 16.27 3.38 -17.85
CA ASN A 583 15.87 3.86 -16.53
C ASN A 583 16.93 3.43 -15.49
N ASP A 584 17.48 4.40 -14.76
CA ASP A 584 18.51 4.20 -13.74
C ASP A 584 17.95 3.92 -12.33
N ASP A 585 16.64 3.89 -12.13
CA ASP A 585 16.02 3.72 -10.80
C ASP A 585 16.58 2.52 -10.04
N PHE A 586 16.64 1.34 -10.66
CA PHE A 586 17.17 0.15 -9.99
C PHE A 586 18.69 0.23 -9.77
N ASN A 587 19.46 0.90 -10.66
CA ASN A 587 20.86 1.22 -10.39
C ASN A 587 20.99 2.12 -9.15
N ARG A 588 20.21 3.20 -9.06
CA ARG A 588 20.23 4.14 -7.94
C ARG A 588 19.87 3.44 -6.63
N TYR A 589 18.82 2.63 -6.64
CA TYR A 589 18.44 1.79 -5.50
C TYR A 589 19.61 0.92 -5.01
N LEU A 590 20.22 0.12 -5.90
CA LEU A 590 21.36 -0.73 -5.52
C LEU A 590 22.54 0.08 -4.96
N ASN A 591 22.83 1.25 -5.53
CA ASN A 591 23.88 2.14 -5.00
C ASN A 591 23.54 2.65 -3.59
N THR A 592 22.27 3.01 -3.32
CA THR A 592 21.86 3.39 -1.96
C THR A 592 21.89 2.23 -0.98
N ILE A 593 21.62 0.99 -1.42
CA ILE A 593 21.82 -0.21 -0.59
C ILE A 593 23.31 -0.36 -0.23
N GLY A 594 24.22 -0.19 -1.19
CA GLY A 594 25.66 -0.24 -0.90
C GLY A 594 26.14 0.90 0.00
N PHE A 595 25.52 2.08 -0.10
CA PHE A 595 25.77 3.19 0.81
C PHE A 595 25.34 2.85 2.24
N VAL A 596 24.12 2.32 2.42
CA VAL A 596 23.63 1.88 3.73
C VAL A 596 24.48 0.74 4.29
N ASP A 597 24.91 -0.24 3.47
CA ASP A 597 25.82 -1.31 3.90
C ASP A 597 27.18 -0.78 4.39
N THR A 598 27.67 0.30 3.79
CA THR A 598 28.88 1.00 4.26
C THR A 598 28.62 1.71 5.59
N TRP A 599 27.47 2.40 5.73
CA TRP A 599 27.08 3.01 7.00
C TRP A 599 26.95 1.98 8.14
N LEU A 600 26.43 0.77 7.86
CA LEU A 600 26.44 -0.32 8.84
C LEU A 600 27.86 -0.72 9.26
N ALA A 601 28.84 -0.64 8.35
CA ALA A 601 30.24 -0.85 8.69
C ALA A 601 30.76 0.22 9.66
N ASP A 602 30.42 1.48 9.41
CA ASP A 602 30.79 2.61 10.27
C ASP A 602 30.17 2.46 11.68
N VAL A 603 28.92 2.01 11.79
CA VAL A 603 28.28 1.71 13.09
C VAL A 603 29.05 0.62 13.84
N LEU A 604 29.46 -0.45 13.16
CA LEU A 604 30.29 -1.50 13.77
C LEU A 604 31.65 -0.97 14.22
N GLU A 605 32.27 -0.09 13.43
CA GLU A 605 33.53 0.57 13.77
C GLU A 605 33.36 1.47 15.00
N ILE A 606 32.29 2.26 15.09
CA ILE A 606 31.96 3.06 16.28
C ILE A 606 31.89 2.15 17.52
N LEU A 607 31.16 1.05 17.47
CA LEU A 607 31.06 0.12 18.61
C LEU A 607 32.42 -0.44 19.02
N GLN A 608 33.28 -0.74 18.04
CA GLN A 608 34.63 -1.26 18.26
C GLN A 608 35.55 -0.20 18.89
N GLU A 609 35.54 1.03 18.37
CA GLU A 609 36.32 2.15 18.89
C GLU A 609 35.90 2.57 20.29
N LYS A 610 34.60 2.53 20.56
CA LYS A 610 34.02 2.81 21.89
C LYS A 610 34.22 1.66 22.88
N GLY A 611 34.69 0.50 22.40
CA GLY A 611 34.99 -0.66 23.24
C GLY A 611 33.76 -1.41 23.74
N VAL A 612 32.59 -1.20 23.14
CA VAL A 612 31.29 -1.79 23.55
C VAL A 612 30.78 -2.86 22.59
N ALA A 613 31.50 -3.15 21.50
CA ALA A 613 31.09 -4.14 20.49
C ALA A 613 30.82 -5.53 21.07
N ASP A 614 31.65 -6.01 22.00
CA ASP A 614 31.50 -7.31 22.66
C ASP A 614 30.35 -7.37 23.67
N GLU A 615 29.70 -6.23 23.94
CA GLU A 615 28.61 -6.07 24.91
C GLU A 615 27.32 -5.51 24.27
N THR A 616 27.24 -5.48 22.94
CA THR A 616 26.12 -4.87 22.20
C THR A 616 25.44 -5.90 21.30
N LEU A 617 24.13 -6.09 21.49
CA LEU A 617 23.31 -6.82 20.53
C LEU A 617 22.86 -5.89 19.42
N ILE A 618 23.10 -6.26 18.17
CA ILE A 618 22.60 -5.54 17.00
C ILE A 618 21.41 -6.31 16.44
N VAL A 619 20.27 -5.65 16.34
CA VAL A 619 19.06 -6.19 15.73
C VAL A 619 18.81 -5.45 14.43
N MET A 620 18.67 -6.17 13.32
CA MET A 620 18.38 -5.59 12.01
C MET A 620 17.12 -6.20 11.45
N ALA A 621 16.24 -5.36 10.91
CA ALA A 621 15.07 -5.81 10.18
C ALA A 621 14.78 -4.83 9.05
N GLY A 622 14.47 -5.33 7.85
CA GLY A 622 13.86 -4.48 6.83
C GLY A 622 12.49 -3.98 7.30
N ASP A 623 12.11 -2.77 6.92
CA ASP A 623 10.77 -2.25 7.11
C ASP A 623 9.79 -2.85 6.10
N HIS A 624 10.17 -2.80 4.83
CA HIS A 624 9.59 -3.45 3.69
C HIS A 624 10.64 -3.59 2.57
N GLY A 625 10.30 -4.31 1.51
CA GLY A 625 11.11 -4.35 0.29
C GLY A 625 10.52 -3.48 -0.81
N LEU A 626 10.94 -3.71 -2.06
CA LEU A 626 10.42 -3.02 -3.24
C LEU A 626 10.26 -4.02 -4.38
N SER A 627 9.16 -3.98 -5.12
CA SER A 627 8.97 -4.80 -6.32
C SER A 627 9.70 -4.26 -7.56
N LEU A 628 10.47 -3.17 -7.41
CA LEU A 628 11.25 -2.48 -8.44
C LEU A 628 11.94 -3.40 -9.46
N PRO A 629 12.75 -4.42 -9.07
CA PRO A 629 13.40 -5.31 -10.05
C PRO A 629 12.43 -6.28 -10.74
N ASN A 630 11.24 -6.48 -10.19
CA ASN A 630 10.23 -7.44 -10.68
C ASN A 630 9.26 -6.79 -11.67
N ASP A 631 8.62 -5.70 -11.27
CA ASP A 631 7.54 -5.06 -12.04
C ASP A 631 7.72 -3.54 -12.21
N GLY A 632 8.84 -2.98 -11.75
CA GLY A 632 9.11 -1.54 -11.82
C GLY A 632 8.46 -0.71 -10.70
N GLY A 633 7.80 -1.35 -9.73
CA GLY A 633 7.16 -0.66 -8.61
C GLY A 633 8.17 0.04 -7.70
N VAL A 634 8.07 1.37 -7.61
CA VAL A 634 8.94 2.22 -6.78
C VAL A 634 8.43 2.40 -5.33
N THR A 635 7.23 1.91 -5.04
CA THR A 635 6.58 1.93 -3.72
C THR A 635 5.71 0.67 -3.51
N PRO A 636 5.54 0.18 -2.28
CA PRO A 636 4.59 -0.89 -1.95
C PRO A 636 3.10 -0.50 -2.06
N TYR A 637 2.77 0.77 -2.29
CA TYR A 637 1.39 1.28 -2.33
C TYR A 637 0.54 0.51 -3.36
N ASP A 638 -0.51 -0.17 -2.89
CA ASP A 638 -1.38 -1.05 -3.68
C ASP A 638 -0.64 -2.10 -4.54
N ASN A 639 0.63 -2.38 -4.25
CA ASN A 639 1.42 -3.38 -4.95
C ASN A 639 1.61 -4.63 -4.09
N PRO A 640 0.91 -5.74 -4.38
CA PRO A 640 0.93 -6.96 -3.58
C PRO A 640 2.11 -7.89 -3.89
N HIS A 641 3.08 -7.48 -4.71
CA HIS A 641 4.20 -8.33 -5.10
C HIS A 641 5.07 -8.74 -3.89
N ILE A 642 5.48 -10.03 -3.81
CA ILE A 642 6.24 -10.59 -2.68
C ILE A 642 7.51 -9.83 -2.31
N GLY A 643 8.16 -9.22 -3.32
CA GLY A 643 9.34 -8.37 -3.14
C GLY A 643 9.14 -7.17 -2.21
N ASN A 644 7.89 -6.76 -1.95
CA ASN A 644 7.58 -5.72 -0.95
C ASN A 644 7.58 -6.25 0.50
N PHE A 645 7.54 -7.57 0.70
CA PHE A 645 7.30 -8.20 2.01
C PHE A 645 8.52 -8.96 2.54
N HIS A 646 9.32 -9.55 1.65
CA HIS A 646 10.47 -10.37 2.02
C HIS A 646 11.67 -9.48 2.39
N VAL A 647 11.97 -9.43 3.68
CA VAL A 647 12.96 -8.53 4.29
C VAL A 647 14.00 -9.33 5.07
N PRO A 648 15.22 -8.80 5.30
CA PRO A 648 16.16 -9.45 6.21
C PRO A 648 15.69 -9.32 7.66
N ILE A 649 15.96 -10.33 8.49
CA ILE A 649 15.91 -10.24 9.97
C ILE A 649 17.19 -10.86 10.52
N VAL A 650 17.94 -10.11 11.32
CA VAL A 650 19.24 -10.53 11.89
C VAL A 650 19.36 -10.06 13.35
N LEU A 651 19.80 -10.93 14.23
CA LEU A 651 20.20 -10.63 15.61
C LEU A 651 21.67 -11.00 15.78
N ALA A 652 22.54 -10.01 15.73
CA ALA A 652 23.98 -10.16 15.60
C ALA A 652 24.72 -9.81 16.91
N HIS A 653 25.66 -10.65 17.32
CA HIS A 653 26.51 -10.43 18.49
C HIS A 653 27.84 -11.20 18.32
N PRO A 654 29.01 -10.57 18.55
CA PRO A 654 30.33 -11.15 18.22
C PRO A 654 30.68 -12.42 19.01
N LYS A 655 30.03 -12.63 20.16
CA LYS A 655 30.19 -13.82 21.01
C LYS A 655 29.17 -14.94 20.75
N LEU A 656 28.23 -14.74 19.83
CA LEU A 656 27.32 -15.80 19.40
C LEU A 656 27.89 -16.54 18.18
N PRO A 657 27.73 -17.86 18.08
CA PRO A 657 28.02 -18.55 16.83
C PRO A 657 27.00 -18.16 15.76
N PRO A 658 27.37 -18.20 14.47
CA PRO A 658 26.44 -17.94 13.38
C PRO A 658 25.41 -19.08 13.25
N VAL A 659 24.14 -18.71 13.20
CA VAL A 659 22.99 -19.62 13.02
C VAL A 659 22.06 -19.06 11.97
N ARG A 660 21.71 -19.89 10.98
CA ARG A 660 20.73 -19.56 9.95
C ARG A 660 19.39 -20.20 10.28
N VAL A 661 18.31 -19.42 10.21
CA VAL A 661 16.92 -19.87 10.35
C VAL A 661 16.27 -19.82 8.98
N ASP A 662 16.04 -20.99 8.38
CA ASP A 662 15.38 -21.11 7.06
C ASP A 662 13.86 -21.32 7.16
N ALA A 663 13.37 -21.59 8.37
CA ALA A 663 11.94 -21.66 8.63
C ALA A 663 11.29 -20.27 8.43
N PRO A 664 10.02 -20.21 7.98
CA PRO A 664 9.29 -18.96 7.81
C PRO A 664 9.23 -18.17 9.11
N VAL A 665 9.54 -16.87 9.05
CA VAL A 665 9.41 -15.96 10.20
C VAL A 665 8.77 -14.63 9.82
N THR A 666 8.20 -13.95 10.82
CA THR A 666 7.65 -12.60 10.72
C THR A 666 8.31 -11.63 11.70
N SER A 667 8.25 -10.33 11.41
CA SER A 667 8.95 -9.32 12.20
C SER A 667 8.43 -9.14 13.64
N ASP A 668 7.20 -9.57 13.94
CA ASP A 668 6.67 -9.61 15.32
C ASP A 668 7.39 -10.62 16.23
N GLN A 669 8.13 -11.57 15.66
CA GLN A 669 8.95 -12.52 16.41
C GLN A 669 10.25 -11.90 16.97
N ILE A 670 10.59 -10.66 16.58
CA ILE A 670 11.82 -10.01 17.02
C ILE A 670 11.81 -9.74 18.53
N VAL A 671 10.74 -9.14 19.05
CA VAL A 671 10.62 -8.80 20.48
C VAL A 671 10.75 -10.02 21.39
N PRO A 672 9.95 -11.10 21.23
CA PRO A 672 10.11 -12.29 22.07
C PRO A 672 11.51 -12.90 21.94
N THR A 673 12.15 -12.83 20.77
CA THR A 673 13.52 -13.32 20.57
C THR A 673 14.56 -12.49 21.34
N VAL A 674 14.46 -11.16 21.32
CA VAL A 674 15.35 -10.26 22.08
C VAL A 674 15.21 -10.52 23.58
N LEU A 675 13.98 -10.64 24.08
CA LEU A 675 13.72 -10.94 25.49
C LEU A 675 14.23 -12.34 25.88
N ASP A 676 14.09 -13.32 25.00
CA ASP A 676 14.62 -14.68 25.20
C ASP A 676 16.15 -14.68 25.26
N LEU A 677 16.83 -13.95 24.36
CA LEU A 677 18.29 -13.77 24.39
C LEU A 677 18.78 -13.13 25.70
N LEU A 678 18.11 -12.08 26.20
CA LEU A 678 18.47 -11.43 27.45
C LEU A 678 18.37 -12.38 28.66
N VAL A 679 17.36 -13.25 28.68
CA VAL A 679 17.17 -14.25 29.73
C VAL A 679 18.20 -15.37 29.62
N GLU A 680 18.39 -15.95 28.43
CA GLU A 680 19.25 -17.12 28.25
C GLU A 680 20.74 -16.78 28.32
N SER A 681 21.14 -15.53 28.02
CA SER A 681 22.52 -15.03 28.21
C SER A 681 22.85 -14.63 29.65
N GLY A 682 21.85 -14.51 30.53
CA GLY A 682 22.06 -14.00 31.90
C GLY A 682 22.41 -12.51 31.95
N SER A 683 22.00 -11.72 30.95
CA SER A 683 22.30 -10.29 30.81
C SER A 683 21.37 -9.37 31.62
N LEU A 684 20.68 -9.92 32.62
CA LEU A 684 19.70 -9.23 33.46
C LEU A 684 19.95 -9.57 34.94
N GLY A 685 19.63 -8.62 35.83
CA GLY A 685 19.58 -8.88 37.28
C GLY A 685 18.47 -9.88 37.65
N PRO A 686 18.38 -10.31 38.92
CA PRO A 686 17.37 -11.28 39.36
C PRO A 686 15.93 -10.84 39.12
N GLU A 687 15.55 -9.61 39.47
CA GLU A 687 14.17 -9.12 39.24
C GLU A 687 13.92 -8.89 37.75
N GLY A 688 14.90 -8.34 37.03
CA GLY A 688 14.83 -8.18 35.57
C GLY A 688 14.62 -9.51 34.84
N THR A 689 15.35 -10.56 35.23
CA THR A 689 15.20 -11.91 34.67
C THR A 689 13.79 -12.46 34.89
N LYS A 690 13.21 -12.25 36.08
CA LYS A 690 11.84 -12.66 36.39
C LYS A 690 10.83 -11.90 35.53
N ALA A 691 10.94 -10.58 35.49
CA ALA A 691 10.05 -9.72 34.71
C ALA A 691 10.08 -10.08 33.21
N THR A 692 11.27 -10.24 32.64
CA THR A 692 11.44 -10.60 31.23
C THR A 692 10.94 -12.00 30.91
N ARG A 693 11.05 -12.98 31.83
CA ARG A 693 10.46 -14.32 31.64
C ARG A 693 8.94 -14.28 31.62
N ASP A 694 8.32 -13.48 32.48
CA ASP A 694 6.87 -13.30 32.51
C ASP A 694 6.39 -12.62 31.21
N LEU A 695 7.10 -11.58 30.76
CA LEU A 695 6.76 -10.82 29.54
C LEU A 695 6.96 -11.59 28.24
N ARG A 696 8.10 -12.27 28.06
CA ARG A 696 8.40 -12.95 26.78
C ARG A 696 7.33 -13.96 26.38
N GLY A 697 6.65 -14.55 27.38
CA GLY A 697 5.57 -15.52 27.18
C GLY A 697 4.20 -14.90 26.88
N GLN A 698 4.08 -13.56 26.82
CA GLN A 698 2.84 -12.87 26.44
C GLN A 698 2.79 -12.45 24.96
N TYR A 699 3.91 -12.44 24.25
CA TYR A 699 3.95 -12.05 22.84
C TYR A 699 3.43 -13.16 21.92
N GLU A 700 2.89 -12.76 20.77
CA GLU A 700 2.28 -13.69 19.81
C GLU A 700 3.32 -14.58 19.13
N GLY A 701 4.45 -13.96 18.76
CA GLY A 701 5.49 -14.58 17.95
C GLY A 701 6.34 -15.62 18.69
N GLN A 702 6.78 -16.63 17.96
CA GLN A 702 7.74 -17.64 18.42
C GLN A 702 9.16 -17.07 18.52
N SER A 703 9.94 -17.49 19.51
CA SER A 703 11.35 -17.10 19.63
C SER A 703 12.23 -17.79 18.60
N MET A 704 13.03 -17.02 17.84
CA MET A 704 13.92 -17.54 16.79
C MET A 704 15.20 -18.23 17.33
N ILE A 705 15.50 -18.12 18.63
CA ILE A 705 16.61 -18.89 19.24
C ILE A 705 16.19 -20.30 19.68
N ARG A 706 15.00 -20.74 19.29
CA ARG A 706 14.43 -22.07 19.54
C ARG A 706 13.89 -22.65 18.23
N PRO A 707 13.69 -23.97 18.13
CA PRO A 707 13.00 -24.55 16.97
C PRO A 707 11.62 -23.91 16.78
N LEU A 708 11.31 -23.50 15.55
CA LEU A 708 9.99 -22.98 15.19
C LEU A 708 9.04 -24.14 14.94
N VAL A 709 7.79 -23.98 15.37
CA VAL A 709 6.72 -24.96 15.22
C VAL A 709 5.78 -24.47 14.13
N PRO A 710 5.78 -25.09 12.93
CA PRO A 710 4.98 -24.60 11.80
C PRO A 710 3.49 -24.94 11.93
N GLU A 711 3.15 -25.97 12.71
CA GLU A 711 1.79 -26.43 12.95
C GLU A 711 1.71 -27.18 14.28
N LYS A 712 0.61 -27.02 15.01
CA LYS A 712 0.29 -27.76 16.23
C LYS A 712 -1.20 -28.06 16.30
N GLU A 713 -1.58 -29.32 16.54
CA GLU A 713 -2.99 -29.71 16.73
C GLU A 713 -3.93 -29.24 15.60
N HIS A 714 -3.45 -29.29 14.34
CA HIS A 714 -4.13 -28.80 13.13
C HIS A 714 -4.23 -27.27 12.99
N ILE A 715 -3.59 -26.52 13.88
CA ILE A 715 -3.47 -25.07 13.83
C ILE A 715 -2.13 -24.74 13.21
N GLN A 716 -2.15 -24.04 12.09
CA GLN A 716 -0.94 -23.59 11.39
C GLN A 716 -0.43 -22.28 12.02
N ASP A 717 0.88 -22.07 11.97
CA ASP A 717 1.48 -20.78 12.30
C ASP A 717 1.19 -19.79 11.16
N TRP A 718 0.10 -19.03 11.31
CA TRP A 718 -0.37 -18.07 10.31
C TRP A 718 0.40 -16.75 10.39
N GLN A 719 0.78 -16.23 9.23
CA GLN A 719 1.61 -15.04 9.08
C GLN A 719 0.82 -13.98 8.31
N PHE A 720 0.54 -12.86 8.97
CA PHE A 720 -0.24 -11.75 8.40
C PHE A 720 0.65 -10.53 8.18
N SER A 721 0.51 -9.92 7.00
CA SER A 721 1.16 -8.66 6.67
C SER A 721 0.12 -7.64 6.22
N VAL A 722 0.00 -6.56 6.98
CA VAL A 722 -0.86 -5.41 6.64
C VAL A 722 -0.22 -4.64 5.50
N MET A 723 -0.86 -4.62 4.33
CA MET A 723 -0.28 -4.00 3.16
C MET A 723 -0.49 -2.50 3.15
N ASN A 724 0.52 -1.75 2.74
CA ASN A 724 0.51 -0.29 2.59
C ASN A 724 -0.74 0.22 1.82
N THR A 725 -1.50 1.16 2.37
CA THR A 725 -1.33 1.90 3.64
C THR A 725 -1.96 1.22 4.86
N GLY A 726 -2.76 0.16 4.67
CA GLY A 726 -3.26 -0.73 5.72
C GLY A 726 -4.78 -0.96 5.72
N GLY A 727 -5.51 -0.22 4.89
CA GLY A 727 -6.98 -0.31 4.78
C GLY A 727 -7.50 -1.17 3.62
N SER A 728 -6.64 -1.58 2.67
CA SER A 728 -7.07 -2.14 1.38
C SER A 728 -6.79 -3.63 1.20
N LEU A 729 -5.60 -4.11 1.58
CA LEU A 729 -5.12 -5.47 1.32
C LEU A 729 -4.37 -6.06 2.51
N ILE A 730 -4.47 -7.38 2.67
CA ILE A 730 -3.66 -8.16 3.62
C ILE A 730 -2.99 -9.29 2.85
N ALA A 731 -1.70 -9.51 3.10
CA ALA A 731 -1.03 -10.73 2.65
C ALA A 731 -1.01 -11.77 3.77
N VAL A 732 -1.26 -13.02 3.41
CA VAL A 732 -1.41 -14.16 4.33
C VAL A 732 -0.56 -15.32 3.83
N ARG A 733 0.18 -15.91 4.76
CA ARG A 733 0.96 -17.13 4.58
C ARG A 733 0.79 -18.02 5.81
N SER A 734 1.31 -19.24 5.73
CA SER A 734 1.38 -20.17 6.86
C SER A 734 2.73 -20.86 6.88
N ALA A 735 3.34 -21.06 8.04
CA ALA A 735 4.62 -21.75 8.11
C ALA A 735 4.51 -23.25 7.76
N ALA A 736 3.31 -23.84 7.87
CA ALA A 736 3.02 -25.22 7.46
C ALA A 736 3.02 -25.40 5.93
N HIS A 737 2.54 -24.40 5.20
CA HIS A 737 2.55 -24.35 3.72
C HIS A 737 3.28 -23.09 3.23
N PRO A 738 4.62 -23.02 3.37
CA PRO A 738 5.39 -21.82 3.05
C PRO A 738 5.37 -21.44 1.57
N ASP A 739 5.01 -22.40 0.71
CA ASP A 739 4.90 -22.26 -0.74
C ASP A 739 3.60 -21.57 -1.19
N TYR A 740 2.60 -21.42 -0.30
CA TYR A 740 1.35 -20.75 -0.63
C TYR A 740 1.33 -19.33 -0.07
N ARG A 741 0.88 -18.40 -0.91
CA ARG A 741 0.70 -17.00 -0.55
C ARG A 741 -0.61 -16.50 -1.10
N LEU A 742 -1.39 -15.85 -0.24
CA LEU A 742 -2.67 -15.25 -0.57
C LEU A 742 -2.64 -13.76 -0.25
N VAL A 743 -3.20 -12.95 -1.12
CA VAL A 743 -3.46 -11.53 -0.86
C VAL A 743 -4.95 -11.33 -0.95
N ILE A 744 -5.50 -10.82 0.15
CA ILE A 744 -6.93 -10.74 0.43
C ILE A 744 -7.38 -9.28 0.38
N PRO A 745 -8.37 -8.92 -0.46
CA PRO A 745 -8.91 -7.58 -0.52
C PRO A 745 -9.90 -7.31 0.61
N LEU A 746 -9.70 -6.21 1.33
CA LEU A 746 -10.62 -5.68 2.35
C LEU A 746 -11.68 -4.75 1.75
N VAL A 747 -11.54 -4.40 0.47
CA VAL A 747 -12.44 -3.53 -0.31
C VAL A 747 -12.88 -4.19 -1.62
N ASP A 748 -14.02 -3.76 -2.17
CA ASP A 748 -14.70 -4.38 -3.33
C ASP A 748 -14.06 -4.16 -4.69
N ASP A 749 -13.15 -3.20 -4.80
CA ASP A 749 -12.49 -2.81 -6.04
C ASP A 749 -11.15 -3.50 -6.26
N LEU A 750 -10.76 -4.41 -5.37
CA LEU A 750 -9.50 -5.15 -5.44
C LEU A 750 -9.71 -6.65 -5.65
N GLU A 751 -8.72 -7.26 -6.28
CA GLU A 751 -8.72 -8.68 -6.62
C GLU A 751 -8.04 -9.50 -5.52
N TRP A 752 -8.58 -10.68 -5.27
CA TRP A 752 -7.82 -11.74 -4.61
C TRP A 752 -6.64 -12.11 -5.51
N ARG A 753 -5.49 -12.38 -4.90
CA ARG A 753 -4.30 -12.86 -5.60
C ARG A 753 -3.69 -14.04 -4.86
N PHE A 754 -3.58 -15.18 -5.54
CA PHE A 754 -2.88 -16.37 -5.04
C PHE A 754 -1.63 -16.65 -5.86
N THR A 755 -0.55 -17.04 -5.18
CA THR A 755 0.68 -17.52 -5.81
C THR A 755 1.20 -18.77 -5.11
N HIS A 756 1.62 -19.76 -5.90
CA HIS A 756 2.46 -20.87 -5.43
C HIS A 756 3.93 -20.46 -5.55
N VAL A 757 4.49 -19.84 -4.51
CA VAL A 757 5.84 -19.23 -4.55
C VAL A 757 6.96 -20.25 -4.74
N GLY A 758 6.73 -21.53 -4.41
CA GLY A 758 7.67 -22.61 -4.75
C GLY A 758 7.80 -22.90 -6.26
N GLU A 759 6.72 -22.69 -7.04
CA GLU A 759 6.72 -22.86 -8.51
C GLU A 759 6.97 -21.53 -9.25
N ASP A 760 6.53 -20.42 -8.66
CA ASP A 760 6.61 -19.06 -9.21
C ASP A 760 7.19 -18.09 -8.15
N PRO A 761 8.50 -18.19 -7.82
CA PRO A 761 9.12 -17.41 -6.75
C PRO A 761 9.20 -15.92 -7.02
N ALA A 762 9.15 -15.52 -8.30
CA ALA A 762 9.10 -14.13 -8.73
C ALA A 762 7.67 -13.61 -8.94
N GLU A 763 6.66 -14.42 -8.61
CA GLU A 763 5.23 -14.15 -8.79
C GLU A 763 4.85 -13.52 -10.15
N GLU A 764 5.44 -14.04 -11.23
CA GLU A 764 5.20 -13.58 -12.60
C GLU A 764 3.82 -14.00 -13.13
N HIS A 765 3.26 -15.10 -12.62
CA HIS A 765 2.03 -15.74 -13.12
C HIS A 765 0.98 -16.02 -12.02
N PRO A 766 0.61 -15.01 -11.20
CA PRO A 766 -0.33 -15.18 -10.11
C PRO A 766 -1.75 -15.49 -10.62
N VAL A 767 -2.53 -16.20 -9.81
CA VAL A 767 -3.97 -16.40 -10.04
C VAL A 767 -4.73 -15.25 -9.41
N LYS A 768 -5.47 -14.47 -10.21
CA LYS A 768 -6.23 -13.31 -9.75
C LYS A 768 -7.71 -13.43 -10.06
N HIS A 769 -8.56 -13.17 -9.07
CA HIS A 769 -10.02 -13.17 -9.25
C HIS A 769 -10.68 -12.17 -8.28
N PHE A 770 -11.79 -11.56 -8.68
CA PHE A 770 -12.58 -10.74 -7.75
C PHE A 770 -13.37 -11.57 -6.74
N ALA A 771 -13.79 -12.78 -7.11
CA ALA A 771 -14.58 -13.66 -6.26
C ALA A 771 -13.77 -14.88 -5.79
N LEU A 772 -13.88 -15.20 -4.49
CA LEU A 772 -13.16 -16.31 -3.86
C LEU A 772 -13.50 -17.68 -4.50
N VAL A 773 -14.76 -17.89 -4.89
CA VAL A 773 -15.19 -19.13 -5.57
C VAL A 773 -14.58 -19.34 -6.94
N ASP A 774 -14.38 -18.26 -7.70
CA ASP A 774 -13.73 -18.34 -9.01
C ASP A 774 -12.24 -18.67 -8.83
N MET A 775 -11.63 -18.14 -7.77
CA MET A 775 -10.29 -18.51 -7.36
C MET A 775 -10.19 -19.99 -7.01
N ALA A 776 -11.06 -20.49 -6.12
CA ALA A 776 -11.09 -21.90 -5.75
C ALA A 776 -11.19 -22.82 -6.97
N ALA A 777 -12.06 -22.52 -7.94
CA ALA A 777 -12.20 -23.30 -9.17
C ALA A 777 -10.94 -23.24 -10.08
N SER A 778 -10.22 -22.12 -10.09
CA SER A 778 -8.95 -22.01 -10.81
C SER A 778 -7.81 -22.74 -10.10
N LEU A 779 -7.74 -22.69 -8.76
CA LEU A 779 -6.75 -23.42 -7.97
C LEU A 779 -6.98 -24.93 -8.04
N GLU A 780 -8.22 -25.40 -7.94
CA GLU A 780 -8.54 -26.83 -8.04
C GLU A 780 -8.02 -27.44 -9.35
N ARG A 781 -8.17 -26.70 -10.46
CA ARG A 781 -7.72 -27.12 -11.79
C ARG A 781 -6.20 -27.09 -11.96
N ARG A 782 -5.50 -26.18 -11.28
CA ARG A 782 -4.05 -25.98 -11.44
C ARG A 782 -3.22 -26.73 -10.41
N PHE A 783 -3.61 -26.69 -9.14
CA PHE A 783 -2.84 -27.16 -7.99
C PHE A 783 -3.55 -28.26 -7.18
N GLY A 784 -4.81 -28.58 -7.52
CA GLY A 784 -5.57 -29.65 -6.86
C GLY A 784 -6.30 -29.21 -5.60
N LYS A 785 -6.83 -30.20 -4.88
CA LYS A 785 -7.73 -29.97 -3.74
C LYS A 785 -7.03 -29.33 -2.54
N ASP A 786 -5.78 -29.69 -2.27
CA ASP A 786 -5.04 -29.21 -1.10
C ASP A 786 -4.89 -27.67 -1.13
N ALA A 787 -4.63 -27.08 -2.30
CA ALA A 787 -4.58 -25.63 -2.46
C ALA A 787 -5.93 -24.94 -2.22
N VAL A 788 -7.05 -25.62 -2.53
CA VAL A 788 -8.40 -25.10 -2.28
C VAL A 788 -8.77 -25.20 -0.81
N ASP A 789 -8.40 -26.29 -0.14
CA ASP A 789 -8.61 -26.45 1.30
C ASP A 789 -7.78 -25.41 2.08
N TRP A 790 -6.50 -25.19 1.69
CA TRP A 790 -5.69 -24.11 2.26
C TRP A 790 -6.25 -22.71 1.96
N LEU A 791 -6.72 -22.44 0.72
CA LEU A 791 -7.38 -21.18 0.38
C LEU A 791 -8.60 -20.91 1.27
N ARG A 792 -9.41 -21.95 1.52
CA ARG A 792 -10.56 -21.87 2.41
C ARG A 792 -10.11 -21.51 3.82
N ASP A 793 -9.16 -22.26 4.39
CA ASP A 793 -8.64 -22.02 5.73
C ASP A 793 -8.06 -20.60 5.87
N ALA A 794 -7.20 -20.19 4.93
CA ALA A 794 -6.60 -18.87 4.93
C ALA A 794 -7.64 -17.74 4.89
N ALA A 795 -8.70 -17.86 4.08
CA ALA A 795 -9.74 -16.84 3.98
C ALA A 795 -10.53 -16.70 5.29
N HIS A 796 -10.98 -17.80 5.88
CA HIS A 796 -11.78 -17.80 7.13
C HIS A 796 -10.95 -17.43 8.36
N VAL A 797 -9.70 -17.92 8.45
CA VAL A 797 -8.77 -17.52 9.51
C VAL A 797 -8.50 -16.02 9.44
N THR A 798 -8.34 -15.45 8.24
CA THR A 798 -8.11 -14.01 8.09
C THR A 798 -9.34 -13.19 8.42
N GLU A 799 -10.54 -13.65 8.05
CA GLU A 799 -11.81 -13.01 8.43
C GLU A 799 -11.91 -12.83 9.96
N TRP A 800 -11.65 -13.90 10.70
CA TRP A 800 -11.60 -13.87 12.16
C TRP A 800 -10.47 -12.95 12.66
N TRP A 801 -9.26 -13.11 12.12
CA TRP A 801 -8.08 -12.37 12.55
C TRP A 801 -8.22 -10.86 12.37
N VAL A 802 -8.82 -10.37 11.28
CA VAL A 802 -9.03 -8.92 11.08
C VAL A 802 -9.96 -8.35 12.14
N THR A 803 -11.04 -9.08 12.46
CA THR A 803 -11.99 -8.68 13.49
C THR A 803 -11.32 -8.66 14.87
N GLU A 804 -10.46 -9.65 15.14
CA GLU A 804 -9.73 -9.75 16.40
C GLU A 804 -8.60 -8.70 16.50
N ASN A 805 -7.91 -8.38 15.40
CA ASN A 805 -6.95 -7.28 15.32
C ASN A 805 -7.60 -5.97 15.76
N TRP A 806 -8.77 -5.62 15.20
CA TRP A 806 -9.50 -4.43 15.63
C TRP A 806 -9.87 -4.45 17.12
N ARG A 807 -10.33 -5.59 17.64
CA ARG A 807 -10.64 -5.74 19.07
C ARG A 807 -9.41 -5.55 19.96
N ARG A 808 -8.27 -6.17 19.61
CA ARG A 808 -6.98 -6.02 20.34
C ARG A 808 -6.57 -4.55 20.40
N TYR A 809 -6.70 -3.82 19.30
CA TYR A 809 -6.40 -2.39 19.24
C TYR A 809 -7.48 -1.49 19.88
N GLY A 810 -8.66 -2.02 20.22
CA GLY A 810 -9.81 -1.20 20.62
C GLY A 810 -10.32 -0.28 19.50
N TYR A 811 -10.09 -0.68 18.24
CA TYR A 811 -10.46 0.05 17.04
C TYR A 811 -11.91 -0.25 16.63
N SER A 812 -12.61 0.78 16.15
CA SER A 812 -13.88 0.61 15.44
C SER A 812 -13.93 1.53 14.22
N LYS A 813 -14.39 0.98 13.09
CA LYS A 813 -14.55 1.74 11.83
C LYS A 813 -15.46 2.96 11.97
N GLU A 814 -16.44 2.91 12.89
CA GLU A 814 -17.36 4.02 13.14
C GLU A 814 -16.67 5.21 13.83
N ASN A 815 -15.81 4.95 14.81
CA ASN A 815 -15.08 6.00 15.52
C ASN A 815 -14.02 6.65 14.63
N ASP A 816 -13.42 5.88 13.73
CA ASP A 816 -12.40 6.33 12.80
C ASP A 816 -12.95 7.32 11.75
N LYS A 817 -14.14 7.02 11.19
CA LYS A 817 -14.86 7.93 10.27
C LYS A 817 -15.13 9.30 10.92
N LEU A 818 -15.44 9.32 12.22
CA LEU A 818 -15.66 10.55 12.99
C LEU A 818 -14.36 11.32 13.25
N ALA A 819 -13.25 10.61 13.48
CA ALA A 819 -11.92 11.22 13.64
C ALA A 819 -11.43 11.88 12.34
N ASP A 820 -11.77 11.31 11.19
CA ASP A 820 -11.46 11.85 9.86
C ASP A 820 -12.40 12.98 9.41
N GLY A 821 -13.30 13.44 10.27
CA GLY A 821 -14.25 14.51 9.96
C GLY A 821 -15.33 14.11 8.96
N TYR A 822 -15.52 12.82 8.70
CA TYR A 822 -16.59 12.29 7.86
C TYR A 822 -17.84 12.07 8.72
N ASP A 823 -18.68 13.11 8.85
CA ASP A 823 -20.04 12.97 9.38
C ASP A 823 -20.92 12.34 8.28
N PRO A 824 -21.50 11.14 8.50
CA PRO A 824 -22.39 10.52 7.53
C PRO A 824 -23.77 11.21 7.42
N ASN A 825 -24.03 12.29 8.18
CA ASN A 825 -25.29 13.05 8.16
C ASN A 825 -25.35 14.21 7.16
#